data_AF-J9VQ47-F1
#
_entry.id   AF-J9VQ47-F1
#
_cell.length_a   1.000
_cell.length_b   1.000
_cell.length_c   1.000
_cell.angle_alpha   90.00
_cell.angle_beta   90.00
_cell.angle_gamma   90.00
#
_symmetry.space_group_name_H-M   'P 1'
#
loop_
_entity.id
_entity.type
_entity.pdbx_description
1 polymer ?
#
loop_
_entity_poly.entity_id
_entity_poly.type
_entity_poly.pdbx_seq_one_letter_code
_entity_poly.pdbx_strand_id
1 'polypeptide(L)'
;MSVQSPLIAVPRKTTTDVDWATPIRHVIAASYGEDPNSYAEECAVLQRCRQDAVRGAGSDQTARDLLYKYFGQLELLELRFAEIKVSFPWNDAFTDKLTTQTSLAFEKASIIHLISSILSSLAQSASRSDPEGLKRAYYNTRASAGMLTYINENFLHAPSTDLSREVVHLLIGIMMAQATEIFTEKLVEEKKSASLIARSANQTASMYTSVVDEMKEFQGKGVFDRNWLYVLQIKAKLFGSLTQYYKATSDSAAGKHGMALIRLKIANSLIQDAQKQASSFIYTFVAASTPSLPHDAANALNEIVKAHATVCGEAKEQAVKDNDLIYHEVLPSEASLPAIEKLPPAAPITIQDVYGNQEVTKLIGPDIFLRLVPLAVHESASVYSEEKAKLVRAEVDKVELAEGEIQAGLDHLNLPEEINRWRQFLEGDENGDDPLSQQLKSLVDSVGDVRQVENDLGRLVGERSACERELRELNGALDAESRECERMRAKYTPNFTQSPSGPQTANLRSNLSANLSALSSASASDAHLQSLWQSIQPSISLLSSGLGNLERAARDITEEKPQKVDKTVSLLDLDDEEVDRKALGQEEKDALRKAVDDGREKLDRLRKIRAERDEVLRDLKEKIQTDDVSNLLLLNRRSQNVEPQLFASELEKFRPYQTRLAAAVSASKSILQELDMLVAQVHRGTGFREILRKEKERLRLIRDWEKRLIEAGESYAEIRAGLGKGLSYYDSLSGVIEDLKMEVQRFTNSREQERRKMVSDIETRQRIGGASPSAGGAVANRGLEERLAALKMDAPPQPPRPGTSPTPSLPPPPGHGSSNVTSSYLPPPPPPKPESNPYDFSALAGFGTFATPSVSSPQQVHSSQPQQAYNQQSYIPPQQNPYYPPPPSRPTYPSPPFAPQQPPVQSGHSPYPPPPGRAPQPQQPQYPSSQNQQQGQGYGYPGYGQQGGYGGGYGQYR
;
A
#
# COMPACT_ATOMS: atom_id res chain seq x y z
N MET A 1 25.76 48.54 -12.84
CA MET A 1 25.75 49.17 -11.50
C MET A 1 26.66 48.33 -10.62
N SER A 2 27.50 48.92 -9.76
CA SER A 2 28.51 48.20 -8.95
C SER A 2 28.13 48.02 -7.48
N VAL A 3 26.91 48.42 -7.10
CA VAL A 3 26.34 48.25 -5.77
C VAL A 3 25.03 47.47 -5.95
N GLN A 4 24.80 46.45 -5.11
CA GLN A 4 23.66 45.54 -5.21
C GLN A 4 22.39 46.21 -4.66
N SER A 5 21.26 46.13 -5.36
CA SER A 5 20.01 46.81 -4.94
C SER A 5 19.40 46.10 -3.72
N PRO A 6 19.25 46.74 -2.54
CA PRO A 6 18.88 46.05 -1.31
C PRO A 6 17.48 45.44 -1.39
N LEU A 7 17.34 44.21 -0.89
CA LEU A 7 16.14 43.38 -1.02
C LEU A 7 15.27 43.50 0.25
N ILE A 8 13.96 43.36 0.12
CA ILE A 8 13.04 43.24 1.27
C ILE A 8 13.02 41.78 1.72
N ALA A 9 13.05 41.53 3.02
CA ALA A 9 12.79 40.22 3.63
C ALA A 9 11.44 40.23 4.35
N VAL A 10 10.72 39.11 4.33
CA VAL A 10 9.43 38.98 5.01
C VAL A 10 9.68 38.76 6.51
N PRO A 11 9.02 39.49 7.44
CA PRO A 11 9.20 39.29 8.87
C PRO A 11 8.85 37.86 9.32
N ARG A 12 9.49 37.39 10.40
CA ARG A 12 9.33 36.03 10.92
C ARG A 12 8.19 36.00 11.94
N LYS A 13 7.20 35.11 11.73
CA LYS A 13 6.20 34.78 12.77
C LYS A 13 6.90 34.18 13.99
N THR A 14 6.42 34.50 15.20
CA THR A 14 6.92 33.93 16.47
C THR A 14 5.83 33.08 17.16
N THR A 15 6.23 32.12 18.00
CA THR A 15 5.32 31.15 18.66
C THR A 15 5.89 30.71 20.02
N THR A 16 5.01 30.29 20.92
CA THR A 16 5.42 29.59 22.15
C THR A 16 5.58 28.09 21.90
N ASP A 17 6.07 27.35 22.89
CA ASP A 17 5.99 25.89 22.87
C ASP A 17 4.52 25.44 22.93
N VAL A 18 4.28 24.24 22.41
CA VAL A 18 2.97 23.59 22.28
C VAL A 18 3.16 22.14 22.72
N ASP A 19 2.23 21.55 23.48
CA ASP A 19 2.28 20.13 23.82
C ASP A 19 1.62 19.29 22.70
N TRP A 20 2.44 18.64 21.88
CA TRP A 20 1.97 17.63 20.92
C TRP A 20 1.58 16.31 21.59
N ALA A 21 2.23 15.94 22.69
CA ALA A 21 2.18 14.59 23.22
C ALA A 21 0.82 14.28 23.88
N THR A 22 0.21 15.22 24.60
CA THR A 22 -1.10 14.95 25.24
C THR A 22 -2.24 14.78 24.23
N PRO A 23 -2.39 15.65 23.20
CA PRO A 23 -3.39 15.43 22.14
C PRO A 23 -3.13 14.17 21.31
N ILE A 24 -1.89 13.87 20.92
CA ILE A 24 -1.55 12.64 20.18
C ILE A 24 -1.91 11.39 21.01
N ARG A 25 -1.49 11.32 22.28
CA ARG A 25 -1.83 10.19 23.18
C ARG A 25 -3.34 9.98 23.32
N HIS A 26 -4.12 11.05 23.37
CA HIS A 26 -5.58 10.96 23.43
C HIS A 26 -6.19 10.40 22.14
N VAL A 27 -5.70 10.83 20.96
CA VAL A 27 -6.17 10.29 19.67
C VAL A 27 -5.71 8.85 19.44
N ILE A 28 -4.52 8.44 19.90
CA ILE A 28 -4.09 7.03 19.88
C ILE A 28 -5.06 6.18 20.70
N ALA A 29 -5.32 6.56 21.96
CA ALA A 29 -6.27 5.84 22.81
C ALA A 29 -7.70 5.78 22.22
N ALA A 30 -8.18 6.87 21.62
CA ALA A 30 -9.57 7.00 21.17
C ALA A 30 -9.84 6.49 19.74
N SER A 31 -8.84 6.47 18.86
CA SER A 31 -9.01 6.14 17.43
C SER A 31 -8.23 4.90 16.97
N TYR A 32 -7.24 4.45 17.73
CA TYR A 32 -6.45 3.24 17.45
C TYR A 32 -6.66 2.15 18.52
N GLY A 33 -6.97 2.54 19.76
CA GLY A 33 -7.18 1.60 20.88
C GLY A 33 -5.89 1.02 21.45
N GLU A 34 -4.73 1.51 21.00
CA GLU A 34 -3.40 1.08 21.44
C GLU A 34 -2.93 1.85 22.69
N ASP A 35 -1.99 1.26 23.44
CA ASP A 35 -1.39 1.86 24.63
C ASP A 35 -0.63 3.17 24.29
N PRO A 36 -1.07 4.35 24.77
CA PRO A 36 -0.46 5.63 24.38
C PRO A 36 0.98 5.82 24.87
N ASN A 37 1.45 4.98 25.79
CA ASN A 37 2.83 4.97 26.26
C ASN A 37 3.80 4.34 25.25
N SER A 38 3.31 3.47 24.36
CA SER A 38 4.11 2.78 23.33
C SER A 38 4.65 3.71 22.24
N TYR A 39 4.11 4.94 22.16
CA TYR A 39 4.44 5.98 21.18
C TYR A 39 5.01 7.25 21.83
N ALA A 40 5.47 7.16 23.07
CA ALA A 40 5.96 8.31 23.84
C ALA A 40 7.28 8.89 23.29
N GLU A 41 8.14 8.05 22.69
CA GLU A 41 9.39 8.49 22.07
C GLU A 41 9.13 9.23 20.76
N GLU A 42 8.24 8.71 19.91
CA GLU A 42 7.78 9.32 18.66
C GLU A 42 7.15 10.71 18.92
N CYS A 43 6.33 10.83 19.96
CA CYS A 43 5.79 12.12 20.42
C CYS A 43 6.90 13.09 20.85
N ALA A 44 7.92 12.62 21.57
CA ALA A 44 9.05 13.44 22.01
C ALA A 44 9.97 13.86 20.83
N VAL A 45 10.11 13.01 19.81
CA VAL A 45 10.84 13.32 18.57
C VAL A 45 10.11 14.38 17.75
N LEU A 46 8.78 14.31 17.60
CA LEU A 46 7.99 15.36 16.97
C LEU A 46 8.09 16.68 17.74
N GLN A 47 7.96 16.62 19.08
CA GLN A 47 8.09 17.78 19.95
C GLN A 47 9.44 18.49 19.79
N ARG A 48 10.54 17.73 19.81
CA ARG A 48 11.89 18.24 19.54
C ARG A 48 12.01 18.81 18.13
N CYS A 49 11.48 18.13 17.11
CA CYS A 49 11.51 18.60 15.73
C CYS A 49 10.86 19.99 15.56
N ARG A 50 9.73 20.27 16.25
CA ARG A 50 9.15 21.62 16.29
C ARG A 50 10.07 22.64 16.98
N GLN A 51 10.63 22.29 18.13
CA GLN A 51 11.49 23.18 18.91
C GLN A 51 12.77 23.54 18.15
N ASP A 52 13.41 22.56 17.52
CA ASP A 52 14.59 22.74 16.68
C ASP A 52 14.26 23.64 15.48
N ALA A 53 13.16 23.37 14.77
CA ALA A 53 12.76 24.13 13.58
C ALA A 53 12.38 25.59 13.83
N VAL A 54 11.77 25.90 14.98
CA VAL A 54 11.26 27.27 15.25
C VAL A 54 12.14 28.06 16.24
N ARG A 55 13.08 27.42 16.95
CA ARG A 55 14.01 28.11 17.87
C ARG A 55 15.46 27.62 17.87
N GLY A 56 15.74 26.37 17.47
CA GLY A 56 17.07 25.76 17.57
C GLY A 56 18.09 26.22 16.52
N ALA A 57 17.68 27.02 15.54
CA ALA A 57 18.52 27.36 14.39
C ALA A 57 19.53 28.49 14.66
N GLY A 58 20.81 28.12 14.79
CA GLY A 58 21.94 29.06 14.87
C GLY A 58 22.31 29.76 13.56
N SER A 59 21.68 29.41 12.43
CA SER A 59 21.81 30.11 11.15
C SER A 59 20.54 29.96 10.31
N ASP A 60 20.27 30.92 9.43
CA ASP A 60 19.11 30.88 8.52
C ASP A 60 19.12 29.68 7.57
N GLN A 61 20.31 29.22 7.16
CA GLN A 61 20.46 28.03 6.33
C GLN A 61 19.99 26.78 7.10
N THR A 62 20.41 26.64 8.36
CA THR A 62 19.95 25.57 9.26
C THR A 62 18.45 25.70 9.56
N ALA A 63 17.94 26.93 9.70
CA ALA A 63 16.52 27.19 9.95
C ALA A 63 15.64 26.70 8.79
N ARG A 64 16.02 27.03 7.54
CA ARG A 64 15.37 26.51 6.32
C ARG A 64 15.27 24.99 6.35
N ASP A 65 16.38 24.34 6.66
CA ASP A 65 16.49 22.88 6.56
C ASP A 65 15.70 22.15 7.65
N LEU A 66 15.71 22.67 8.88
CA LEU A 66 14.88 22.15 9.97
C LEU A 66 13.38 22.39 9.74
N LEU A 67 12.99 23.52 9.12
CA LEU A 67 11.59 23.80 8.78
C LEU A 67 11.09 22.93 7.62
N TYR A 68 11.91 22.67 6.59
CA TYR A 68 11.57 21.70 5.54
C TYR A 68 11.35 20.30 6.13
N LYS A 69 12.22 19.87 7.06
CA LYS A 69 12.04 18.62 7.80
C LYS A 69 10.73 18.60 8.59
N TYR A 70 10.47 19.62 9.40
CA TYR A 70 9.27 19.69 10.24
C TYR A 70 7.99 19.72 9.38
N PHE A 71 7.93 20.53 8.32
CA PHE A 71 6.79 20.58 7.42
C PHE A 71 6.52 19.23 6.73
N GLY A 72 7.56 18.55 6.22
CA GLY A 72 7.41 17.22 5.63
C GLY A 72 6.86 16.19 6.63
N GLN A 73 7.31 16.25 7.89
CA GLN A 73 6.76 15.40 8.95
C GLN A 73 5.32 15.79 9.32
N LEU A 74 4.89 17.06 9.19
CA LEU A 74 3.48 17.46 9.36
C LEU A 74 2.58 17.01 8.19
N GLU A 75 3.09 16.88 6.96
CA GLU A 75 2.36 16.22 5.87
C GLU A 75 2.14 14.74 6.18
N LEU A 76 3.20 14.01 6.57
CA LEU A 76 3.11 12.60 6.96
C LEU A 76 2.18 12.38 8.17
N LEU A 77 2.23 13.28 9.17
CA LEU A 77 1.37 13.25 10.34
C LEU A 77 -0.13 13.37 9.98
N GLU A 78 -0.50 14.20 9.00
CA GLU A 78 -1.90 14.36 8.58
C GLU A 78 -2.47 13.08 7.94
N LEU A 79 -1.64 12.34 7.18
CA LEU A 79 -2.06 11.06 6.59
C LEU A 79 -2.51 10.03 7.65
N ARG A 80 -2.03 10.17 8.89
CA ARG A 80 -2.42 9.34 10.04
C ARG A 80 -3.52 10.02 10.88
N PHE A 81 -3.32 11.28 11.27
CA PHE A 81 -4.15 12.04 12.21
C PHE A 81 -5.01 13.12 11.54
N ALA A 82 -6.10 12.72 10.87
CA ALA A 82 -6.96 13.63 10.10
C ALA A 82 -7.65 14.74 10.93
N GLU A 83 -8.02 14.48 12.19
CA GLU A 83 -8.71 15.45 13.08
C GLU A 83 -7.95 15.67 14.41
N ILE A 84 -6.65 15.99 14.35
CA ILE A 84 -5.92 16.35 15.56
C ILE A 84 -6.20 17.80 16.01
N LYS A 85 -6.60 17.96 17.29
CA LYS A 85 -6.96 19.23 17.92
C LYS A 85 -5.88 19.66 18.90
N VAL A 86 -4.85 20.34 18.38
CA VAL A 86 -3.68 20.85 19.12
C VAL A 86 -3.72 22.38 19.08
N SER A 87 -3.56 23.04 20.22
CA SER A 87 -3.63 24.51 20.31
C SER A 87 -2.31 25.15 19.86
N PHE A 88 -2.32 25.85 18.72
CA PHE A 88 -1.17 26.51 18.13
C PHE A 88 -1.24 28.04 18.32
N PRO A 89 -0.47 28.63 19.25
CA PRO A 89 -0.36 30.07 19.45
C PRO A 89 0.73 30.66 18.54
N TRP A 90 0.33 31.51 17.60
CA TRP A 90 1.24 32.21 16.70
C TRP A 90 1.01 33.72 16.75
N ASN A 91 2.08 34.48 16.85
CA ASN A 91 2.06 35.92 16.67
C ASN A 91 2.02 36.24 15.17
N ASP A 92 1.26 37.28 14.82
CA ASP A 92 1.18 37.86 13.48
C ASP A 92 2.49 38.59 13.13
N ALA A 93 3.05 38.30 11.95
CA ALA A 93 4.38 38.76 11.52
C ALA A 93 4.54 40.28 11.39
N PHE A 94 3.44 41.02 11.28
CA PHE A 94 3.46 42.47 11.06
C PHE A 94 2.87 43.27 12.23
N THR A 95 1.99 42.65 13.02
CA THR A 95 1.27 43.32 14.11
C THR A 95 1.58 42.77 15.50
N ASP A 96 2.45 41.75 15.60
CA ASP A 96 2.80 40.98 16.81
C ASP A 96 1.58 40.40 17.57
N LYS A 97 0.40 40.42 16.95
CA LYS A 97 -0.85 40.02 17.58
C LYS A 97 -0.92 38.50 17.73
N LEU A 98 -0.90 38.03 18.97
CA LEU A 98 -1.13 36.62 19.30
C LEU A 98 -2.49 36.13 18.79
N THR A 99 -2.44 35.10 17.96
CA THR A 99 -3.60 34.38 17.39
C THR A 99 -3.44 32.89 17.69
N THR A 100 -4.44 32.28 18.31
CA THR A 100 -4.40 30.86 18.71
C THR A 100 -5.52 30.09 18.01
N GLN A 101 -5.20 28.98 17.36
CA GLN A 101 -6.14 28.09 16.68
C GLN A 101 -5.83 26.62 16.95
N THR A 102 -6.83 25.75 16.87
CA THR A 102 -6.68 24.31 17.18
C THR A 102 -6.43 23.41 15.96
N SER A 103 -6.26 23.99 14.77
CA SER A 103 -6.16 23.26 13.50
C SER A 103 -4.72 23.06 13.04
N LEU A 104 -4.37 21.83 12.67
CA LEU A 104 -3.11 21.46 12.02
C LEU A 104 -2.79 22.33 10.79
N ALA A 105 -3.82 22.74 10.04
CA ALA A 105 -3.66 23.56 8.86
C ALA A 105 -3.09 24.96 9.21
N PHE A 106 -3.43 25.53 10.37
CA PHE A 106 -2.91 26.84 10.80
C PHE A 106 -1.43 26.77 11.20
N GLU A 107 -0.99 25.67 11.83
CA GLU A 107 0.43 25.39 12.05
C GLU A 107 1.16 25.29 10.70
N LYS A 108 0.63 24.52 9.74
CA LYS A 108 1.20 24.39 8.39
C LYS A 108 1.34 25.74 7.68
N ALA A 109 0.28 26.56 7.61
CA ALA A 109 0.35 27.89 6.99
C ALA A 109 1.39 28.80 7.68
N SER A 110 1.46 28.76 9.02
CA SER A 110 2.41 29.55 9.80
C SER A 110 3.86 29.11 9.56
N ILE A 111 4.11 27.80 9.44
CA ILE A 111 5.42 27.23 9.10
C ILE A 111 5.81 27.55 7.65
N ILE A 112 4.90 27.48 6.68
CA ILE A 112 5.18 27.88 5.29
C ILE A 112 5.49 29.39 5.20
N HIS A 113 4.77 30.24 5.96
CA HIS A 113 5.10 31.66 6.05
C HIS A 113 6.51 31.85 6.64
N LEU A 114 6.86 31.14 7.71
CA LEU A 114 8.21 31.22 8.32
C LEU A 114 9.32 30.72 7.38
N ILE A 115 9.05 29.69 6.57
CA ILE A 115 9.92 29.24 5.48
C ILE A 115 10.13 30.37 4.46
N SER A 116 9.06 31.04 4.01
CA SER A 116 9.15 32.23 3.14
C SER A 116 9.95 33.38 3.78
N SER A 117 9.76 33.65 5.07
CA SER A 117 10.54 34.63 5.83
C SER A 117 12.05 34.31 5.82
N ILE A 118 12.42 33.04 6.00
CA ILE A 118 13.82 32.62 5.98
C ILE A 118 14.40 32.55 4.57
N LEU A 119 13.64 32.11 3.57
CA LEU A 119 14.08 32.13 2.16
C LEU A 119 14.32 33.57 1.67
N SER A 120 13.45 34.51 2.02
CA SER A 120 13.65 35.92 1.69
C SER A 120 14.81 36.56 2.47
N SER A 121 15.03 36.17 3.73
CA SER A 121 16.23 36.52 4.52
C SER A 121 17.52 36.01 3.85
N LEU A 122 17.56 34.72 3.45
CA LEU A 122 18.67 34.11 2.73
C LEU A 122 18.93 34.74 1.35
N ALA A 123 17.89 35.24 0.68
CA ALA A 123 18.05 35.99 -0.56
C ALA A 123 18.61 37.40 -0.32
N GLN A 124 18.21 38.07 0.77
CA GLN A 124 18.71 39.39 1.16
C GLN A 124 20.18 39.35 1.59
N SER A 125 20.59 38.31 2.34
CA SER A 125 21.94 38.18 2.87
C SER A 125 22.96 37.58 1.90
N ALA A 126 22.53 36.97 0.80
CA ALA A 126 23.43 36.39 -0.20
C ALA A 126 24.10 37.48 -1.06
N SER A 127 25.44 37.46 -1.14
CA SER A 127 26.16 38.37 -2.03
C SER A 127 25.91 37.99 -3.50
N ARG A 128 25.28 38.89 -4.25
CA ARG A 128 25.01 38.73 -5.69
C ARG A 128 26.21 39.04 -6.59
N SER A 129 27.33 39.48 -6.03
CA SER A 129 28.61 39.65 -6.75
C SER A 129 29.39 38.34 -6.90
N ASP A 130 28.92 37.25 -6.31
CA ASP A 130 29.35 35.89 -6.60
C ASP A 130 28.28 35.21 -7.49
N PRO A 131 28.64 34.60 -8.62
CA PRO A 131 27.69 33.90 -9.48
C PRO A 131 26.97 32.72 -8.80
N GLU A 132 27.48 32.15 -7.70
CA GLU A 132 26.73 31.16 -6.92
C GLU A 132 25.71 31.83 -5.99
N GLY A 133 26.12 32.82 -5.20
CA GLY A 133 25.24 33.66 -4.38
C GLY A 133 24.10 34.31 -5.16
N LEU A 134 24.37 34.78 -6.39
CA LEU A 134 23.39 35.29 -7.33
C LEU A 134 22.32 34.24 -7.71
N LYS A 135 22.74 33.00 -8.02
CA LYS A 135 21.82 31.87 -8.30
C LYS A 135 21.00 31.51 -7.06
N ARG A 136 21.64 31.45 -5.88
CA ARG A 136 20.99 31.14 -4.60
C ARG A 136 19.91 32.19 -4.25
N ALA A 137 20.21 33.48 -4.42
CA ALA A 137 19.23 34.56 -4.21
C ALA A 137 18.04 34.50 -5.19
N TYR A 138 18.30 34.22 -6.46
CA TYR A 138 17.25 34.05 -7.49
C TYR A 138 16.37 32.81 -7.24
N TYR A 139 16.95 31.69 -6.78
CA TYR A 139 16.19 30.51 -6.38
C TYR A 139 15.35 30.80 -5.12
N ASN A 140 15.97 31.36 -4.07
CA ASN A 140 15.32 31.57 -2.77
C ASN A 140 14.15 32.57 -2.86
N THR A 141 14.25 33.65 -3.65
CA THR A 141 13.12 34.57 -3.91
C THR A 141 11.94 33.87 -4.60
N ARG A 142 12.20 33.07 -5.65
CA ARG A 142 11.14 32.34 -6.38
C ARG A 142 10.53 31.18 -5.57
N ALA A 143 11.31 30.54 -4.71
CA ALA A 143 10.82 29.54 -3.76
C ALA A 143 9.97 30.19 -2.66
N SER A 144 10.40 31.33 -2.10
CA SER A 144 9.62 32.14 -1.16
C SER A 144 8.25 32.52 -1.74
N ALA A 145 8.23 33.02 -2.98
CA ALA A 145 6.99 33.34 -3.69
C ALA A 145 6.05 32.13 -3.84
N GLY A 146 6.55 30.94 -4.23
CA GLY A 146 5.71 29.76 -4.40
C GLY A 146 5.22 29.14 -3.09
N MET A 147 5.98 29.27 -2.01
CA MET A 147 5.53 28.95 -0.65
C MET A 147 4.34 29.84 -0.25
N LEU A 148 4.41 31.14 -0.54
CA LEU A 148 3.29 32.07 -0.33
C LEU A 148 2.09 31.79 -1.26
N THR A 149 2.31 31.41 -2.53
CA THR A 149 1.24 31.00 -3.45
C THR A 149 0.44 29.84 -2.89
N TYR A 150 1.10 28.80 -2.35
CA TYR A 150 0.42 27.67 -1.73
C TYR A 150 -0.47 28.07 -0.54
N ILE A 151 -0.08 29.09 0.24
CA ILE A 151 -0.94 29.66 1.29
C ILE A 151 -2.17 30.33 0.65
N ASN A 152 -1.96 31.20 -0.35
CA ASN A 152 -3.05 31.95 -1.01
C ASN A 152 -4.12 31.04 -1.64
N GLU A 153 -3.70 29.90 -2.21
CA GLU A 153 -4.59 28.95 -2.88
C GLU A 153 -5.35 28.04 -1.90
N ASN A 154 -4.70 27.60 -0.81
CA ASN A 154 -5.28 26.60 0.11
C ASN A 154 -5.93 27.20 1.38
N PHE A 155 -5.64 28.45 1.74
CA PHE A 155 -6.09 29.08 3.00
C PHE A 155 -7.06 30.24 2.81
N LEU A 156 -8.26 29.95 2.30
CA LEU A 156 -9.29 30.96 2.02
C LEU A 156 -9.90 31.62 3.28
N HIS A 157 -9.66 31.08 4.48
CA HIS A 157 -10.21 31.56 5.76
C HIS A 157 -9.09 31.84 6.77
N ALA A 158 -8.28 32.86 6.47
CA ALA A 158 -7.15 33.28 7.29
C ALA A 158 -7.59 33.81 8.68
N PRO A 159 -7.04 33.29 9.79
CA PRO A 159 -7.37 33.76 11.15
C PRO A 159 -6.48 34.92 11.63
N SER A 160 -5.36 35.19 10.96
CA SER A 160 -4.42 36.29 11.22
C SER A 160 -4.26 37.18 9.97
N THR A 161 -3.75 38.39 10.14
CA THR A 161 -3.67 39.38 9.06
C THR A 161 -2.50 39.10 8.12
N ASP A 162 -1.38 38.59 8.65
CA ASP A 162 -0.23 38.14 7.87
C ASP A 162 -0.51 36.97 6.91
N LEU A 163 -1.54 36.16 7.21
CA LEU A 163 -2.02 35.08 6.35
C LEU A 163 -3.20 35.52 5.45
N SER A 164 -3.65 36.78 5.48
CA SER A 164 -4.78 37.23 4.67
C SER A 164 -4.48 37.13 3.17
N ARG A 165 -5.51 36.86 2.37
CA ARG A 165 -5.36 36.63 0.92
C ARG A 165 -4.73 37.83 0.21
N GLU A 166 -5.07 39.03 0.63
CA GLU A 166 -4.58 40.29 0.08
C GLU A 166 -3.13 40.56 0.51
N VAL A 167 -2.79 40.31 1.78
CA VAL A 167 -1.42 40.45 2.31
C VAL A 167 -0.48 39.46 1.64
N VAL A 168 -0.86 38.18 1.58
CA VAL A 168 -0.08 37.12 0.93
C VAL A 168 0.07 37.39 -0.57
N HIS A 169 -0.94 37.94 -1.25
CA HIS A 169 -0.83 38.34 -2.66
C HIS A 169 0.25 39.42 -2.87
N LEU A 170 0.22 40.48 -2.06
CA LEU A 170 1.23 41.55 -2.12
C LEU A 170 2.65 41.00 -1.88
N LEU A 171 2.81 40.08 -0.91
CA LEU A 171 4.10 39.44 -0.63
C LEU A 171 4.60 38.58 -1.80
N ILE A 172 3.72 37.85 -2.51
CA ILE A 172 4.07 37.14 -3.75
C ILE A 172 4.55 38.16 -4.79
N GLY A 173 3.82 39.26 -4.99
CA GLY A 173 4.19 40.33 -5.92
C GLY A 173 5.57 40.91 -5.61
N ILE A 174 5.85 41.23 -4.35
CA ILE A 174 7.15 41.74 -3.86
C ILE A 174 8.27 40.73 -4.14
N MET A 175 8.11 39.46 -3.75
CA MET A 175 9.13 38.42 -3.97
C MET A 175 9.41 38.18 -5.46
N MET A 176 8.38 38.22 -6.32
CA MET A 176 8.54 38.01 -7.76
C MET A 176 9.13 39.25 -8.48
N ALA A 177 8.85 40.46 -8.00
CA ALA A 177 9.53 41.68 -8.47
C ALA A 177 11.02 41.65 -8.10
N GLN A 178 11.36 41.18 -6.90
CA GLN A 178 12.75 40.96 -6.47
C GLN A 178 13.45 39.87 -7.30
N ALA A 179 12.78 38.76 -7.64
CA ALA A 179 13.33 37.72 -8.50
C ALA A 179 13.68 38.25 -9.92
N THR A 180 12.82 39.10 -10.50
CA THR A 180 13.08 39.71 -11.83
C THR A 180 14.11 40.84 -11.79
N GLU A 181 14.24 41.54 -10.66
CA GLU A 181 15.37 42.44 -10.38
C GLU A 181 16.70 41.68 -10.38
N ILE A 182 16.82 40.60 -9.63
CA ILE A 182 18.06 39.78 -9.55
C ILE A 182 18.43 39.23 -10.95
N PHE A 183 17.44 38.81 -11.74
CA PHE A 183 17.66 38.38 -13.12
C PHE A 183 18.08 39.55 -14.04
N THR A 184 17.55 40.75 -13.83
CA THR A 184 17.95 41.95 -14.58
C THR A 184 19.36 42.41 -14.21
N GLU A 185 19.76 42.33 -12.94
CA GLU A 185 21.14 42.57 -12.48
C GLU A 185 22.11 41.61 -13.19
N LYS A 186 21.79 40.31 -13.26
CA LYS A 186 22.56 39.29 -13.99
C LYS A 186 22.77 39.66 -15.48
N LEU A 187 21.71 40.09 -16.18
CA LEU A 187 21.80 40.46 -17.60
C LEU A 187 22.68 41.70 -17.84
N VAL A 188 22.71 42.63 -16.88
CA VAL A 188 23.59 43.81 -16.88
C VAL A 188 25.05 43.42 -16.64
N GLU A 189 25.30 42.53 -15.69
CA GLU A 189 26.65 42.04 -15.35
C GLU A 189 27.26 41.18 -16.46
N GLU A 190 26.49 40.25 -17.03
CA GLU A 190 26.88 39.45 -18.20
C GLU A 190 26.94 40.25 -19.51
N LYS A 191 26.73 41.59 -19.46
CA LYS A 191 26.79 42.54 -20.58
C LYS A 191 26.00 42.06 -21.81
N LYS A 192 24.79 41.55 -21.60
CA LYS A 192 23.91 41.10 -22.69
C LYS A 192 23.48 42.26 -23.60
N SER A 193 22.86 41.94 -24.73
CA SER A 193 22.37 42.95 -25.67
C SER A 193 21.41 43.93 -24.97
N ALA A 194 21.58 45.23 -25.21
CA ALA A 194 20.81 46.28 -24.55
C ALA A 194 19.29 46.11 -24.75
N SER A 195 18.86 45.57 -25.89
CA SER A 195 17.47 45.19 -26.14
C SER A 195 16.94 44.13 -25.15
N LEU A 196 17.72 43.09 -24.83
CA LEU A 196 17.31 42.08 -23.85
C LEU A 196 17.25 42.65 -22.43
N ILE A 197 18.26 43.44 -22.04
CA ILE A 197 18.28 44.11 -20.73
C ILE A 197 17.07 45.04 -20.59
N ALA A 198 16.75 45.83 -21.61
CA ALA A 198 15.59 46.73 -21.61
C ALA A 198 14.27 45.96 -21.42
N ARG A 199 14.06 44.82 -22.09
CA ARG A 199 12.85 44.00 -21.94
C ARG A 199 12.71 43.37 -20.54
N SER A 200 13.82 43.01 -19.90
CA SER A 200 13.84 42.50 -18.52
C SER A 200 13.59 43.60 -17.49
N ALA A 201 14.27 44.74 -17.63
CA ALA A 201 14.06 45.91 -16.77
C ALA A 201 12.61 46.43 -16.86
N ASN A 202 11.99 46.37 -18.05
CA ASN A 202 10.60 46.77 -18.29
C ASN A 202 9.60 45.90 -17.53
N GLN A 203 9.86 44.59 -17.46
CA GLN A 203 9.06 43.67 -16.66
C GLN A 203 9.23 43.97 -15.16
N THR A 204 10.48 44.12 -14.69
CA THR A 204 10.80 44.46 -13.29
C THR A 204 10.15 45.78 -12.85
N ALA A 205 10.24 46.82 -13.68
CA ALA A 205 9.59 48.12 -13.45
C ALA A 205 8.06 47.99 -13.41
N SER A 206 7.47 47.20 -14.30
CA SER A 206 6.03 46.94 -14.31
C SER A 206 5.56 46.23 -13.04
N MET A 207 6.29 45.21 -12.58
CA MET A 207 5.93 44.45 -11.38
C MET A 207 6.05 45.31 -10.13
N TYR A 208 7.12 46.09 -9.99
CA TYR A 208 7.23 47.07 -8.90
C TYR A 208 6.16 48.17 -8.97
N THR A 209 5.68 48.56 -10.15
CA THR A 209 4.59 49.54 -10.28
C THR A 209 3.26 48.95 -9.76
N SER A 210 2.88 47.74 -10.19
CA SER A 210 1.69 47.05 -9.70
C SER A 210 1.72 46.88 -8.17
N VAL A 211 2.83 46.38 -7.63
CA VAL A 211 3.04 46.22 -6.18
C VAL A 211 2.97 47.55 -5.43
N VAL A 212 3.45 48.65 -6.01
CA VAL A 212 3.32 50.01 -5.43
C VAL A 212 1.87 50.50 -5.43
N ASP A 213 1.08 50.15 -6.44
CA ASP A 213 -0.33 50.51 -6.52
C ASP A 213 -1.17 49.70 -5.52
N GLU A 214 -0.98 48.37 -5.46
CA GLU A 214 -1.58 47.49 -4.45
C GLU A 214 -1.22 47.94 -3.02
N MET A 215 0.05 48.27 -2.75
CA MET A 215 0.48 48.69 -1.41
C MET A 215 -0.17 50.00 -0.95
N LYS A 216 -0.58 50.90 -1.85
CA LYS A 216 -1.34 52.12 -1.47
C LYS A 216 -2.68 51.78 -0.83
N GLU A 217 -3.32 50.68 -1.22
CA GLU A 217 -4.59 50.25 -0.60
C GLU A 217 -4.42 49.78 0.85
N PHE A 218 -3.19 49.50 1.30
CA PHE A 218 -2.86 49.22 2.70
C PHE A 218 -2.36 50.46 3.46
N GLN A 219 -2.11 51.57 2.77
CA GLN A 219 -1.62 52.80 3.38
C GLN A 219 -2.71 53.38 4.30
N GLY A 220 -2.40 53.47 5.60
CA GLY A 220 -3.35 53.87 6.64
C GLY A 220 -4.06 52.71 7.36
N LYS A 221 -3.96 51.47 6.87
CA LYS A 221 -4.44 50.26 7.61
C LYS A 221 -3.47 49.80 8.70
N GLY A 222 -2.22 50.31 8.70
CA GLY A 222 -1.20 49.99 9.71
C GLY A 222 -0.52 48.62 9.56
N VAL A 223 -0.79 47.88 8.47
CA VAL A 223 -0.34 46.49 8.29
C VAL A 223 1.10 46.36 7.79
N PHE A 224 1.63 47.35 7.06
CA PHE A 224 3.00 47.30 6.52
C PHE A 224 3.82 48.53 6.93
N ASP A 225 5.12 48.35 7.05
CA ASP A 225 6.06 49.44 7.26
C ASP A 225 6.04 50.41 6.06
N ARG A 226 5.90 51.71 6.36
CA ARG A 226 5.99 52.81 5.41
C ARG A 226 7.33 52.83 4.65
N ASN A 227 8.41 52.32 5.25
CA ASN A 227 9.72 52.24 4.62
C ASN A 227 9.74 51.31 3.40
N TRP A 228 8.94 50.22 3.39
CA TRP A 228 8.80 49.36 2.21
C TRP A 228 8.22 50.13 1.02
N LEU A 229 7.22 51.00 1.24
CA LEU A 229 6.60 51.81 0.18
C LEU A 229 7.60 52.77 -0.47
N TYR A 230 8.51 53.36 0.32
CA TYR A 230 9.60 54.18 -0.24
C TYR A 230 10.56 53.35 -1.10
N VAL A 231 11.02 52.20 -0.61
CA VAL A 231 11.91 51.29 -1.36
C VAL A 231 11.27 50.86 -2.68
N LEU A 232 10.02 50.43 -2.66
CA LEU A 232 9.28 49.95 -3.83
C LEU A 232 9.05 51.08 -4.86
N GLN A 233 8.72 52.29 -4.42
CA GLN A 233 8.58 53.46 -5.30
C GLN A 233 9.91 53.88 -5.95
N ILE A 234 11.01 53.87 -5.18
CA ILE A 234 12.35 54.17 -5.70
C ILE A 234 12.75 53.12 -6.75
N LYS A 235 12.54 51.83 -6.47
CA LYS A 235 12.83 50.73 -7.41
C LYS A 235 11.99 50.80 -8.69
N ALA A 236 10.69 51.06 -8.60
CA ALA A 236 9.82 51.21 -9.77
C ALA A 236 10.37 52.27 -10.75
N LYS A 237 10.78 53.44 -10.23
CA LYS A 237 11.37 54.52 -11.04
C LYS A 237 12.79 54.21 -11.52
N LEU A 238 13.62 53.56 -10.69
CA LEU A 238 14.97 53.14 -11.06
C LEU A 238 14.95 52.17 -12.25
N PHE A 239 14.16 51.09 -12.17
CA PHE A 239 14.02 50.13 -13.28
C PHE A 239 13.29 50.74 -14.48
N GLY A 240 12.34 51.67 -14.27
CA GLY A 240 11.73 52.45 -15.35
C GLY A 240 12.73 53.31 -16.12
N SER A 241 13.67 53.96 -15.42
CA SER A 241 14.79 54.67 -16.05
C SER A 241 15.74 53.71 -16.76
N LEU A 242 16.16 52.63 -16.10
CA LEU A 242 17.06 51.60 -16.64
C LEU A 242 16.52 51.01 -17.95
N THR A 243 15.20 50.77 -18.01
CA THR A 243 14.46 50.33 -19.20
C THR A 243 14.64 51.28 -20.39
N GLN A 244 14.34 52.58 -20.18
CA GLN A 244 14.41 53.57 -21.25
C GLN A 244 15.86 53.86 -21.66
N TYR A 245 16.80 53.83 -20.70
CA TYR A 245 18.25 53.96 -20.95
C TYR A 245 18.76 52.86 -21.87
N TYR A 246 18.60 51.58 -21.51
CA TYR A 246 19.07 50.48 -22.36
C TYR A 246 18.31 50.38 -23.69
N LYS A 247 17.02 50.75 -23.72
CA LYS A 247 16.30 50.85 -25.00
C LYS A 247 16.87 51.97 -25.87
N ALA A 248 17.22 53.13 -25.30
CA ALA A 248 17.89 54.20 -26.04
C ALA A 248 19.27 53.76 -26.56
N THR A 249 20.06 53.03 -25.78
CA THR A 249 21.33 52.43 -26.25
C THR A 249 21.08 51.51 -27.45
N SER A 250 20.02 50.68 -27.40
CA SER A 250 19.65 49.80 -28.51
C SER A 250 19.08 50.52 -29.73
N ASP A 251 18.38 51.64 -29.56
CA ASP A 251 17.81 52.43 -30.66
C ASP A 251 18.90 53.31 -31.32
N SER A 252 19.86 53.82 -30.54
CA SER A 252 21.05 54.53 -31.03
C SER A 252 21.99 53.59 -31.81
N ALA A 253 22.22 52.36 -31.31
CA ALA A 253 22.95 51.31 -32.04
C ALA A 253 22.24 50.84 -33.32
N ALA A 254 20.96 51.18 -33.50
CA ALA A 254 20.17 50.92 -34.71
C ALA A 254 20.03 52.15 -35.62
N GLY A 255 20.81 53.23 -35.39
CA GLY A 255 20.80 54.44 -36.21
C GLY A 255 19.52 55.28 -36.10
N LYS A 256 18.95 55.37 -34.90
CA LYS A 256 17.71 56.15 -34.60
C LYS A 256 17.95 57.09 -33.42
N HIS A 257 18.86 58.02 -33.59
CA HIS A 257 19.41 58.86 -32.54
C HIS A 257 18.37 59.84 -31.97
N GLY A 258 17.42 60.33 -32.78
CA GLY A 258 16.31 61.17 -32.32
C GLY A 258 15.32 60.41 -31.42
N MET A 259 15.04 59.14 -31.73
CA MET A 259 14.25 58.26 -30.86
C MET A 259 14.98 57.96 -29.54
N ALA A 260 16.29 57.66 -29.63
CA ALA A 260 17.13 57.40 -28.47
C ALA A 260 17.22 58.61 -27.53
N LEU A 261 17.38 59.82 -28.06
CA LEU A 261 17.47 61.05 -27.26
C LEU A 261 16.17 61.31 -26.47
N ILE A 262 14.99 61.09 -27.04
CA ILE A 262 13.73 61.24 -26.29
C ILE A 262 13.63 60.19 -25.17
N ARG A 263 14.02 58.93 -25.42
CA ARG A 263 14.08 57.91 -24.37
C ARG A 263 15.08 58.26 -23.26
N LEU A 264 16.22 58.89 -23.58
CA LEU A 264 17.18 59.40 -22.58
C LEU A 264 16.62 60.58 -21.78
N LYS A 265 15.84 61.47 -22.39
CA LYS A 265 15.12 62.53 -21.65
C LYS A 265 14.12 61.93 -20.64
N ILE A 266 13.34 60.93 -21.03
CA ILE A 266 12.41 60.19 -20.15
C ILE A 266 13.19 59.47 -19.02
N ALA A 267 14.26 58.75 -19.36
CA ALA A 267 15.11 58.05 -18.38
C ALA A 267 15.69 59.00 -17.32
N ASN A 268 16.22 60.15 -17.77
CA ASN A 268 16.74 61.22 -16.92
C ASN A 268 15.63 61.83 -16.02
N SER A 269 14.41 61.98 -16.52
CA SER A 269 13.28 62.48 -15.72
C SER A 269 12.93 61.52 -14.58
N LEU A 270 12.76 60.23 -14.90
CA LEU A 270 12.41 59.19 -13.92
C LEU A 270 13.47 59.03 -12.82
N ILE A 271 14.76 59.05 -13.16
CA ILE A 271 15.84 58.86 -12.19
C ILE A 271 16.07 60.09 -11.30
N GLN A 272 15.86 61.31 -11.81
CA GLN A 272 15.90 62.52 -10.99
C GLN A 272 14.78 62.53 -9.95
N ASP A 273 13.60 62.01 -10.30
CA ASP A 273 12.49 61.84 -9.36
C ASP A 273 12.74 60.71 -8.34
N ALA A 274 13.39 59.61 -8.75
CA ALA A 274 13.88 58.59 -7.83
C ALA A 274 14.93 59.16 -6.86
N GLN A 275 15.84 60.03 -7.34
CA GLN A 275 16.92 60.61 -6.55
C GLN A 275 16.38 61.54 -5.45
N LYS A 276 15.33 62.33 -5.75
CA LYS A 276 14.60 63.12 -4.74
C LYS A 276 14.02 62.20 -3.66
N GLN A 277 13.37 61.10 -4.04
CA GLN A 277 12.76 60.17 -3.09
C GLN A 277 13.80 59.40 -2.26
N ALA A 278 14.91 58.95 -2.85
CA ALA A 278 16.02 58.30 -2.14
C ALA A 278 16.71 59.26 -1.16
N SER A 279 16.89 60.53 -1.54
CA SER A 279 17.43 61.56 -0.65
C SER A 279 16.51 61.80 0.56
N SER A 280 15.19 61.88 0.35
CA SER A 280 14.21 61.98 1.45
C SER A 280 14.14 60.72 2.32
N PHE A 281 14.34 59.55 1.73
CA PHE A 281 14.30 58.26 2.44
C PHE A 281 15.43 58.14 3.46
N ILE A 282 16.66 58.59 3.14
CA ILE A 282 17.79 58.60 4.09
C ILE A 282 17.46 59.33 5.40
N TYR A 283 16.83 60.50 5.34
CA TYR A 283 16.46 61.26 6.55
C TYR A 283 15.25 60.67 7.32
N THR A 284 14.55 59.71 6.73
CA THR A 284 13.34 59.07 7.30
C THR A 284 13.64 57.65 7.81
N PHE A 285 14.64 56.97 7.24
CA PHE A 285 14.94 55.57 7.52
C PHE A 285 15.70 55.40 8.84
N VAL A 286 15.18 54.54 9.71
CA VAL A 286 15.83 54.12 10.95
C VAL A 286 15.95 52.60 10.91
N ALA A 287 17.17 52.08 10.71
CA ALA A 287 17.40 50.64 10.60
C ALA A 287 16.86 49.84 11.79
N ALA A 288 16.92 50.41 13.00
CA ALA A 288 16.41 49.78 14.22
C ALA A 288 14.87 49.61 14.28
N SER A 289 14.09 50.34 13.47
CA SER A 289 12.64 50.14 13.37
C SER A 289 12.21 49.18 12.26
N THR A 290 13.14 48.78 11.37
CA THR A 290 12.82 48.02 10.16
C THR A 290 13.79 46.84 9.97
N PRO A 291 13.71 45.79 10.80
CA PRO A 291 14.59 44.61 10.71
C PRO A 291 14.38 43.77 9.44
N SER A 292 13.39 44.11 8.61
CA SER A 292 13.12 43.53 7.29
C SER A 292 13.93 44.14 6.14
N LEU A 293 14.72 45.19 6.40
CA LEU A 293 15.62 45.84 5.43
C LEU A 293 17.07 45.82 5.93
N PRO A 294 18.07 45.77 5.02
CA PRO A 294 19.47 45.96 5.38
C PRO A 294 19.73 47.30 6.07
N HIS A 295 20.68 47.30 7.01
CA HIS A 295 21.03 48.47 7.83
C HIS A 295 21.56 49.66 7.00
N ASP A 296 22.11 49.39 5.82
CA ASP A 296 22.65 50.34 4.84
C ASP A 296 21.67 50.68 3.70
N ALA A 297 20.47 50.08 3.67
CA ALA A 297 19.59 50.07 2.49
C ALA A 297 19.25 51.45 1.91
N ALA A 298 19.03 52.46 2.77
CA ALA A 298 18.75 53.83 2.31
C ALA A 298 19.95 54.49 1.64
N ASN A 299 21.17 54.22 2.13
CA ASN A 299 22.41 54.72 1.53
C ASN A 299 22.69 53.99 0.22
N ALA A 300 22.63 52.66 0.21
CA ALA A 300 22.84 51.84 -0.99
C ALA A 300 21.88 52.23 -2.14
N LEU A 301 20.59 52.42 -1.85
CA LEU A 301 19.63 52.89 -2.86
C LEU A 301 19.97 54.28 -3.40
N ASN A 302 20.38 55.22 -2.55
CA ASN A 302 20.75 56.56 -3.00
C ASN A 302 22.03 56.55 -3.84
N GLU A 303 23.04 55.75 -3.48
CA GLU A 303 24.26 55.61 -4.28
C GLU A 303 23.99 54.99 -5.65
N ILE A 304 23.18 53.92 -5.71
CA ILE A 304 22.75 53.30 -6.97
C ILE A 304 21.99 54.31 -7.85
N VAL A 305 21.01 55.00 -7.27
CA VAL A 305 20.18 55.98 -7.99
C VAL A 305 21.00 57.18 -8.46
N LYS A 306 21.90 57.70 -7.63
CA LYS A 306 22.82 58.80 -7.97
C LYS A 306 23.79 58.41 -9.07
N ALA A 307 24.38 57.21 -9.00
CA ALA A 307 25.27 56.71 -10.04
C ALA A 307 24.54 56.53 -11.39
N HIS A 308 23.33 55.98 -11.38
CA HIS A 308 22.51 55.87 -12.61
C HIS A 308 22.03 57.24 -13.11
N ALA A 309 21.77 58.20 -12.22
CA ALA A 309 21.42 59.58 -12.58
C ALA A 309 22.57 60.30 -13.31
N THR A 310 23.82 60.14 -12.85
CA THR A 310 25.00 60.64 -13.56
C THR A 310 25.12 60.03 -14.95
N VAL A 311 25.05 58.70 -15.07
CA VAL A 311 25.15 58.00 -16.37
C VAL A 311 24.03 58.41 -17.34
N CYS A 312 22.79 58.57 -16.85
CA CYS A 312 21.68 59.05 -17.68
C CYS A 312 21.84 60.52 -18.09
N GLY A 313 22.39 61.37 -17.21
CA GLY A 313 22.67 62.78 -17.49
C GLY A 313 23.75 62.95 -18.56
N GLU A 314 24.89 62.28 -18.39
CA GLU A 314 26.01 62.27 -19.34
C GLU A 314 25.58 61.72 -20.72
N ALA A 315 24.91 60.57 -20.74
CA ALA A 315 24.42 59.97 -21.99
C ALA A 315 23.38 60.84 -22.71
N LYS A 316 22.48 61.50 -21.96
CA LYS A 316 21.53 62.47 -22.49
C LYS A 316 22.26 63.68 -23.08
N GLU A 317 23.20 64.27 -22.36
CA GLU A 317 23.94 65.44 -22.85
C GLU A 317 24.78 65.12 -24.10
N GLN A 318 25.40 63.95 -24.13
CA GLN A 318 26.14 63.48 -25.29
C GLN A 318 25.20 63.28 -26.49
N ALA A 319 24.06 62.61 -26.30
CA ALA A 319 23.06 62.43 -27.35
C ALA A 319 22.40 63.74 -27.84
N VAL A 320 22.32 64.78 -27.00
CA VAL A 320 21.97 66.14 -27.45
C VAL A 320 23.07 66.69 -28.35
N LYS A 321 24.32 66.72 -27.88
CA LYS A 321 25.47 67.25 -28.64
C LYS A 321 25.62 66.56 -30.00
N ASP A 322 25.52 65.23 -30.05
CA ASP A 322 25.66 64.46 -31.29
C ASP A 322 24.46 64.65 -32.23
N ASN A 323 23.24 64.81 -31.71
CA ASN A 323 22.09 65.13 -32.56
C ASN A 323 22.16 66.56 -33.12
N ASP A 324 22.58 67.52 -32.30
CA ASP A 324 22.59 68.95 -32.66
C ASP A 324 23.83 69.36 -33.49
N LEU A 325 24.87 68.50 -33.56
CA LEU A 325 26.10 68.74 -34.34
C LEU A 325 26.30 67.76 -35.50
N ILE A 326 25.77 66.53 -35.42
CA ILE A 326 26.00 65.46 -36.41
C ILE A 326 24.68 65.04 -37.05
N TYR A 327 23.79 64.37 -36.31
CA TYR A 327 22.70 63.60 -36.91
C TYR A 327 21.51 64.44 -37.40
N HIS A 328 21.20 65.54 -36.72
CA HIS A 328 20.08 66.43 -37.01
C HIS A 328 18.72 65.71 -37.17
N GLU A 329 18.50 64.60 -36.45
CA GLU A 329 17.25 63.84 -36.52
C GLU A 329 16.08 64.64 -35.90
N VAL A 330 14.91 64.58 -36.56
CA VAL A 330 13.68 65.17 -36.05
C VAL A 330 13.22 64.39 -34.82
N LEU A 331 13.08 65.07 -33.68
CA LEU A 331 12.72 64.43 -32.43
C LEU A 331 11.22 64.05 -32.41
N PRO A 332 10.87 62.77 -32.17
CA PRO A 332 9.48 62.33 -32.09
C PRO A 332 8.81 62.80 -30.79
N SER A 333 7.47 62.81 -30.76
CA SER A 333 6.72 63.00 -29.51
C SER A 333 6.86 61.78 -28.60
N GLU A 334 6.89 61.97 -27.28
CA GLU A 334 6.98 60.87 -26.30
C GLU A 334 5.86 59.83 -26.50
N ALA A 335 4.65 60.27 -26.85
CA ALA A 335 3.49 59.42 -27.14
C ALA A 335 3.58 58.65 -28.46
N SER A 336 4.53 59.00 -29.35
CA SER A 336 4.79 58.29 -30.62
C SER A 336 5.93 57.26 -30.52
N LEU A 337 6.54 57.08 -29.34
CA LEU A 337 7.54 56.04 -29.14
C LEU A 337 6.89 54.65 -29.11
N PRO A 338 7.43 53.66 -29.83
CA PRO A 338 7.00 52.27 -29.71
C PRO A 338 7.10 51.79 -28.25
N ALA A 339 6.05 51.13 -27.80
CA ALA A 339 6.02 50.44 -26.51
C ALA A 339 7.18 49.45 -26.42
N ILE A 340 7.79 49.35 -25.24
CA ILE A 340 8.86 48.38 -24.98
C ILE A 340 8.18 47.05 -24.64
N GLU A 341 8.59 45.99 -25.30
CA GLU A 341 8.17 44.62 -24.99
C GLU A 341 8.60 44.24 -23.56
N LYS A 342 7.79 43.43 -22.86
CA LYS A 342 8.15 42.88 -21.56
C LYS A 342 8.65 41.45 -21.74
N LEU A 343 9.79 41.11 -21.14
CA LEU A 343 10.20 39.72 -21.06
C LEU A 343 9.22 38.97 -20.12
N PRO A 344 8.73 37.76 -20.47
CA PRO A 344 7.91 36.99 -19.55
C PRO A 344 8.65 36.75 -18.22
N PRO A 345 8.03 37.02 -17.06
CA PRO A 345 8.64 36.70 -15.78
C PRO A 345 8.73 35.18 -15.63
N ALA A 346 9.79 34.69 -14.97
CA ALA A 346 9.83 33.30 -14.54
C ALA A 346 8.70 33.02 -13.55
N ALA A 347 8.12 31.82 -13.58
CA ALA A 347 7.10 31.40 -12.61
C ALA A 347 7.69 31.29 -11.18
N PRO A 348 6.87 31.37 -10.10
CA PRO A 348 7.28 30.91 -8.79
C PRO A 348 7.67 29.42 -8.84
N ILE A 349 8.50 28.96 -7.89
CA ILE A 349 8.85 27.53 -7.77
C ILE A 349 7.82 26.90 -6.83
N THR A 350 7.06 25.91 -7.29
CA THR A 350 5.95 25.38 -6.50
C THR A 350 6.47 24.60 -5.27
N ILE A 351 5.61 24.42 -4.27
CA ILE A 351 5.95 23.60 -3.10
C ILE A 351 6.32 22.16 -3.51
N GLN A 352 5.67 21.63 -4.56
CA GLN A 352 5.94 20.30 -5.10
C GLN A 352 7.33 20.22 -5.74
N ASP A 353 7.74 21.25 -6.50
CA ASP A 353 9.09 21.34 -7.08
C ASP A 353 10.18 21.42 -5.99
N VAL A 354 9.89 22.02 -4.84
CA VAL A 354 10.84 22.08 -3.71
C VAL A 354 10.98 20.71 -3.02
N TYR A 355 9.87 20.08 -2.64
CA TYR A 355 9.89 18.81 -1.91
C TYR A 355 10.19 17.58 -2.78
N GLY A 356 10.05 17.68 -4.10
CA GLY A 356 10.50 16.67 -5.07
C GLY A 356 12.02 16.55 -5.23
N ASN A 357 12.81 17.49 -4.69
CA ASN A 357 14.27 17.39 -4.70
C ASN A 357 14.75 16.32 -3.70
N GLN A 358 15.54 15.36 -4.17
CA GLN A 358 16.03 14.25 -3.35
C GLN A 358 16.78 14.69 -2.09
N GLU A 359 17.43 15.86 -2.11
CA GLU A 359 18.08 16.45 -0.92
C GLU A 359 17.07 16.77 0.18
N VAL A 360 15.93 17.36 -0.18
CA VAL A 360 14.85 17.70 0.75
C VAL A 360 14.14 16.44 1.24
N THR A 361 13.96 15.43 0.37
CA THR A 361 13.42 14.12 0.78
C THR A 361 14.35 13.43 1.81
N LYS A 362 15.66 13.41 1.57
CA LYS A 362 16.67 12.87 2.52
C LYS A 362 16.68 13.62 3.85
N LEU A 363 16.45 14.94 3.81
CA LEU A 363 16.42 15.84 4.98
C LEU A 363 15.18 15.66 5.87
N ILE A 364 14.01 15.38 5.28
CA ILE A 364 12.80 15.00 6.04
C ILE A 364 13.04 13.72 6.83
N GLY A 365 13.70 12.73 6.20
CA GLY A 365 13.97 11.41 6.77
C GLY A 365 12.74 10.48 6.76
N PRO A 366 12.81 9.34 7.47
CA PRO A 366 11.67 8.43 7.61
C PRO A 366 10.53 9.08 8.43
N ASP A 367 9.31 8.60 8.24
CA ASP A 367 8.14 8.99 9.05
C ASP A 367 8.35 8.67 10.52
N ILE A 368 8.20 9.68 11.40
CA ILE A 368 8.31 9.53 12.86
C ILE A 368 7.29 8.51 13.39
N PHE A 369 6.09 8.43 12.79
CA PHE A 369 4.98 7.58 13.24
C PHE A 369 4.80 6.33 12.38
N LEU A 370 5.87 5.84 11.71
CA LEU A 370 5.83 4.71 10.77
C LEU A 370 4.95 3.53 11.24
N ARG A 371 5.12 3.12 12.50
CA ARG A 371 4.42 2.02 13.18
C ARG A 371 2.91 2.21 13.35
N LEU A 372 2.40 3.44 13.43
CA LEU A 372 1.01 3.73 13.78
C LEU A 372 0.14 3.83 12.52
N VAL A 373 -0.31 2.69 12.00
CA VAL A 373 -1.05 2.62 10.73
C VAL A 373 -2.56 2.80 10.98
N PRO A 374 -3.27 3.71 10.26
CA PRO A 374 -4.71 3.92 10.47
C PRO A 374 -5.54 2.68 10.17
N LEU A 375 -6.64 2.48 10.92
CA LEU A 375 -7.53 1.33 10.75
C LEU A 375 -8.01 1.13 9.30
N ALA A 376 -8.35 2.22 8.60
CA ALA A 376 -8.75 2.18 7.19
C ALA A 376 -7.64 1.68 6.24
N VAL A 377 -6.36 1.87 6.58
CA VAL A 377 -5.23 1.30 5.83
C VAL A 377 -5.02 -0.17 6.20
N HIS A 378 -5.30 -0.57 7.45
CA HIS A 378 -5.37 -1.99 7.79
C HIS A 378 -6.52 -2.70 7.05
N GLU A 379 -7.67 -2.05 6.89
CA GLU A 379 -8.79 -2.56 6.09
C GLU A 379 -8.39 -2.74 4.62
N SER A 380 -7.85 -1.71 3.96
CA SER A 380 -7.48 -1.83 2.53
C SER A 380 -6.22 -2.68 2.30
N ALA A 381 -5.28 -2.76 3.24
CA ALA A 381 -4.19 -3.74 3.23
C ALA A 381 -4.68 -5.18 3.48
N SER A 382 -5.74 -5.37 4.28
CA SER A 382 -6.40 -6.68 4.44
C SER A 382 -7.13 -7.10 3.16
N VAL A 383 -7.83 -6.18 2.49
CA VAL A 383 -8.42 -6.43 1.17
C VAL A 383 -7.35 -6.79 0.14
N TYR A 384 -6.23 -6.07 0.11
CA TYR A 384 -5.10 -6.40 -0.77
C TYR A 384 -4.48 -7.76 -0.43
N SER A 385 -4.36 -8.10 0.85
CA SER A 385 -3.91 -9.42 1.31
C SER A 385 -4.88 -10.53 0.90
N GLU A 386 -6.18 -10.25 0.87
CA GLU A 386 -7.19 -11.17 0.34
C GLU A 386 -7.08 -11.35 -1.18
N GLU A 387 -6.86 -10.26 -1.95
CA GLU A 387 -6.60 -10.35 -3.40
C GLU A 387 -5.30 -11.10 -3.71
N LYS A 388 -4.23 -10.89 -2.93
CA LYS A 388 -3.00 -11.71 -3.03
C LYS A 388 -3.24 -13.17 -2.65
N ALA A 389 -4.06 -13.45 -1.64
CA ALA A 389 -4.45 -14.82 -1.28
C ALA A 389 -5.33 -15.48 -2.37
N LYS A 390 -6.23 -14.74 -3.02
CA LYS A 390 -6.99 -15.20 -4.20
C LYS A 390 -6.06 -15.49 -5.37
N LEU A 391 -5.06 -14.64 -5.63
CA LEU A 391 -4.06 -14.85 -6.67
C LEU A 391 -3.24 -16.14 -6.42
N VAL A 392 -2.76 -16.34 -5.19
CA VAL A 392 -2.02 -17.56 -4.82
C VAL A 392 -2.90 -18.80 -4.93
N ARG A 393 -4.13 -18.78 -4.41
CA ARG A 393 -5.09 -19.90 -4.52
C ARG A 393 -5.34 -20.23 -5.99
N ALA A 394 -5.80 -19.28 -6.78
CA ALA A 394 -6.12 -19.49 -8.19
C ALA A 394 -4.93 -19.96 -9.04
N GLU A 395 -3.68 -19.68 -8.65
CA GLU A 395 -2.49 -20.20 -9.34
C GLU A 395 -2.07 -21.59 -8.83
N VAL A 396 -2.24 -21.87 -7.53
CA VAL A 396 -2.09 -23.22 -6.95
C VAL A 396 -3.13 -24.17 -7.53
N ASP A 397 -4.41 -23.77 -7.56
CA ASP A 397 -5.52 -24.56 -8.08
C ASP A 397 -5.28 -24.97 -9.55
N LYS A 398 -4.74 -24.05 -10.39
CA LYS A 398 -4.33 -24.35 -11.77
C LYS A 398 -3.18 -25.34 -11.84
N VAL A 399 -2.19 -25.20 -10.95
CA VAL A 399 -0.99 -26.04 -10.93
C VAL A 399 -1.33 -27.46 -10.47
N GLU A 400 -2.19 -27.60 -9.46
CA GLU A 400 -2.71 -28.89 -8.97
C GLU A 400 -3.67 -29.53 -9.97
N LEU A 401 -4.57 -28.76 -10.62
CA LEU A 401 -5.43 -29.26 -11.70
C LEU A 401 -4.61 -29.75 -12.89
N ALA A 402 -3.59 -29.00 -13.31
CA ALA A 402 -2.67 -29.43 -14.35
C ALA A 402 -1.88 -30.67 -13.95
N GLU A 403 -1.56 -30.85 -12.66
CA GLU A 403 -0.93 -32.08 -12.16
C GLU A 403 -1.86 -33.28 -12.21
N GLY A 404 -3.12 -33.10 -11.83
CA GLY A 404 -4.16 -34.12 -11.96
C GLY A 404 -4.39 -34.53 -13.42
N GLU A 405 -4.43 -33.56 -14.34
CA GLU A 405 -4.49 -33.83 -15.79
C GLU A 405 -3.24 -34.60 -16.28
N ILE A 406 -2.04 -34.22 -15.82
CA ILE A 406 -0.79 -34.91 -16.19
C ILE A 406 -0.77 -36.34 -15.64
N GLN A 407 -1.09 -36.54 -14.36
CA GLN A 407 -1.07 -37.84 -13.72
C GLN A 407 -2.13 -38.76 -14.33
N ALA A 408 -3.37 -38.31 -14.49
CA ALA A 408 -4.42 -39.08 -15.16
C ALA A 408 -4.08 -39.42 -16.62
N GLY A 409 -3.35 -38.53 -17.32
CA GLY A 409 -2.83 -38.80 -18.66
C GLY A 409 -1.74 -39.88 -18.67
N LEU A 410 -0.82 -39.87 -17.71
CA LEU A 410 0.19 -40.92 -17.55
C LEU A 410 -0.42 -42.26 -17.15
N ASP A 411 -1.38 -42.25 -16.21
CA ASP A 411 -2.11 -43.44 -15.74
C ASP A 411 -2.95 -44.07 -16.86
N HIS A 412 -3.63 -43.26 -17.68
CA HIS A 412 -4.37 -43.73 -18.85
C HIS A 412 -3.48 -44.48 -19.86
N LEU A 413 -2.24 -44.01 -20.03
CA LEU A 413 -1.21 -44.61 -20.88
C LEU A 413 -0.37 -45.69 -20.16
N ASN A 414 -0.67 -45.99 -18.88
CA ASN A 414 0.13 -46.84 -17.99
C ASN A 414 1.64 -46.52 -18.01
N LEU A 415 2.00 -45.23 -18.16
CA LEU A 415 3.39 -44.75 -18.15
C LEU A 415 3.80 -44.43 -16.70
N PRO A 416 4.97 -44.86 -16.22
CA PRO A 416 6.13 -45.35 -16.98
C PRO A 416 6.19 -46.89 -17.18
N GLU A 417 5.21 -47.65 -16.68
CA GLU A 417 5.27 -49.12 -16.70
C GLU A 417 5.36 -49.68 -18.11
N GLU A 418 4.60 -49.18 -19.08
CA GLU A 418 4.67 -49.69 -20.46
C GLU A 418 6.05 -49.52 -21.09
N ILE A 419 6.75 -48.40 -20.84
CA ILE A 419 8.14 -48.19 -21.30
C ILE A 419 9.12 -49.16 -20.59
N ASN A 420 8.86 -49.55 -19.34
CA ASN A 420 9.64 -50.58 -18.66
C ASN A 420 9.35 -51.98 -19.23
N ARG A 421 8.08 -52.31 -19.52
CA ARG A 421 7.68 -53.57 -20.16
C ARG A 421 8.28 -53.67 -21.58
N TRP A 422 8.24 -52.60 -22.38
CA TRP A 422 8.89 -52.53 -23.69
C TRP A 422 10.39 -52.81 -23.60
N ARG A 423 11.07 -52.36 -22.54
CA ARG A 423 12.48 -52.72 -22.29
C ARG A 423 12.66 -54.20 -21.94
N GLN A 424 11.80 -54.77 -21.10
CA GLN A 424 11.84 -56.19 -20.76
C GLN A 424 11.69 -57.10 -22.00
N PHE A 425 10.81 -56.73 -22.94
CA PHE A 425 10.68 -57.40 -24.25
C PHE A 425 11.90 -57.20 -25.19
N LEU A 426 12.76 -56.21 -24.95
CA LEU A 426 13.98 -55.92 -25.71
C LEU A 426 15.25 -56.52 -25.12
N GLU A 427 15.26 -56.74 -23.81
CA GLU A 427 16.36 -57.38 -23.06
C GLU A 427 16.21 -58.91 -23.04
N GLY A 428 14.96 -59.42 -23.12
CA GLY A 428 14.69 -60.83 -23.50
C GLY A 428 15.10 -61.85 -22.44
N ASP A 429 15.00 -61.47 -21.16
CA ASP A 429 15.49 -62.25 -20.04
C ASP A 429 14.38 -63.16 -19.45
N GLU A 430 14.57 -64.49 -19.50
CA GLU A 430 13.67 -65.48 -18.88
C GLU A 430 13.92 -65.64 -17.35
N ASN A 431 14.76 -64.79 -16.75
CA ASN A 431 15.07 -64.85 -15.32
C ASN A 431 13.96 -64.25 -14.42
N GLY A 432 13.16 -65.12 -13.82
CA GLY A 432 12.51 -64.85 -12.53
C GLY A 432 11.00 -65.10 -12.49
N ASP A 433 10.61 -66.30 -12.05
CA ASP A 433 9.31 -66.50 -11.40
C ASP A 433 9.28 -65.68 -10.10
N ASP A 434 8.58 -64.55 -10.13
CA ASP A 434 8.25 -63.80 -8.92
C ASP A 434 6.80 -63.29 -9.00
N PRO A 435 5.79 -64.10 -8.62
CA PRO A 435 4.36 -63.84 -8.87
C PRO A 435 3.75 -62.81 -7.89
N LEU A 436 4.58 -62.00 -7.24
CA LEU A 436 4.21 -61.05 -6.18
C LEU A 436 5.00 -59.76 -6.38
N SER A 437 4.32 -58.61 -6.46
CA SER A 437 4.97 -57.31 -6.60
C SER A 437 5.95 -57.01 -5.45
N GLN A 438 7.01 -56.27 -5.74
CA GLN A 438 7.89 -55.69 -4.71
C GLN A 438 7.09 -54.85 -3.69
N GLN A 439 5.99 -54.23 -4.11
CA GLN A 439 5.06 -53.54 -3.23
C GLN A 439 4.43 -54.50 -2.22
N LEU A 440 3.95 -55.66 -2.65
CA LEU A 440 3.36 -56.69 -1.78
C LEU A 440 4.41 -57.33 -0.85
N LYS A 441 5.66 -57.48 -1.30
CA LYS A 441 6.78 -57.89 -0.43
C LYS A 441 7.09 -56.84 0.64
N SER A 442 7.17 -55.56 0.26
CA SER A 442 7.35 -54.46 1.21
C SER A 442 6.16 -54.27 2.16
N LEU A 443 4.96 -54.68 1.74
CA LEU A 443 3.77 -54.71 2.57
C LEU A 443 3.88 -55.82 3.63
N VAL A 444 4.34 -57.02 3.28
CA VAL A 444 4.59 -58.10 4.25
C VAL A 444 5.65 -57.69 5.28
N ASP A 445 6.71 -56.98 4.89
CA ASP A 445 7.73 -56.47 5.82
C ASP A 445 7.25 -55.28 6.70
N SER A 446 6.20 -54.55 6.29
CA SER A 446 5.66 -53.40 7.03
C SER A 446 4.37 -53.70 7.83
N VAL A 447 3.69 -54.81 7.53
CA VAL A 447 2.65 -55.42 8.37
C VAL A 447 3.32 -56.09 9.57
N GLY A 448 3.70 -55.26 10.54
CA GLY A 448 4.15 -55.70 11.86
C GLY A 448 3.02 -56.37 12.67
N ASP A 449 3.36 -56.85 13.88
CA ASP A 449 2.50 -57.65 14.74
C ASP A 449 1.03 -57.19 14.77
N VAL A 450 0.15 -58.03 14.23
CA VAL A 450 -1.33 -57.85 14.20
C VAL A 450 -1.87 -57.53 15.60
N ARG A 451 -1.27 -58.14 16.62
CA ARG A 451 -1.58 -57.95 18.04
C ARG A 451 -1.34 -56.53 18.55
N GLN A 452 -0.43 -55.76 17.94
CA GLN A 452 -0.22 -54.37 18.34
C GLN A 452 -1.47 -53.54 18.03
N VAL A 453 -2.06 -53.72 16.86
CA VAL A 453 -3.25 -52.97 16.43
C VAL A 453 -4.46 -53.32 17.31
N GLU A 454 -4.60 -54.59 17.71
CA GLU A 454 -5.63 -55.01 18.68
C GLU A 454 -5.44 -54.36 20.06
N ASN A 455 -4.20 -54.27 20.54
CA ASN A 455 -3.88 -53.61 21.81
C ASN A 455 -4.13 -52.10 21.75
N ASP A 456 -3.70 -51.41 20.69
CA ASP A 456 -3.86 -49.96 20.56
C ASP A 456 -5.34 -49.56 20.32
N LEU A 457 -6.13 -50.39 19.61
CA LEU A 457 -7.59 -50.25 19.54
C LEU A 457 -8.26 -50.44 20.91
N GLY A 458 -7.80 -51.43 21.69
CA GLY A 458 -8.27 -51.65 23.07
C GLY A 458 -7.93 -50.48 24.01
N ARG A 459 -6.72 -49.92 23.89
CA ARG A 459 -6.29 -48.72 24.63
C ARG A 459 -7.18 -47.52 24.33
N LEU A 460 -7.41 -47.23 23.04
CA LEU A 460 -8.21 -46.10 22.59
C LEU A 460 -9.64 -46.12 23.16
N VAL A 461 -10.28 -47.29 23.21
CA VAL A 461 -11.58 -47.46 23.87
C VAL A 461 -11.51 -47.19 25.39
N GLY A 462 -10.41 -47.56 26.04
CA GLY A 462 -10.14 -47.27 27.45
C GLY A 462 -9.92 -45.77 27.73
N GLU A 463 -9.08 -45.12 26.95
CA GLU A 463 -8.75 -43.68 27.04
C GLU A 463 -10.00 -42.82 26.80
N ARG A 464 -10.82 -43.14 25.80
CA ARG A 464 -12.14 -42.52 25.60
C ARG A 464 -13.05 -42.69 26.81
N SER A 465 -13.15 -43.91 27.35
CA SER A 465 -14.02 -44.24 28.49
C SER A 465 -13.55 -43.56 29.80
N ALA A 466 -12.29 -43.15 29.89
CA ALA A 466 -11.79 -42.28 30.96
C ALA A 466 -12.25 -40.83 30.76
N CYS A 467 -12.00 -40.26 29.57
CA CYS A 467 -12.40 -38.89 29.24
C CYS A 467 -13.92 -38.66 29.43
N GLU A 468 -14.74 -39.61 28.98
CA GLU A 468 -16.21 -39.56 29.07
C GLU A 468 -16.73 -39.60 30.51
N ARG A 469 -16.04 -40.36 31.39
CA ARG A 469 -16.34 -40.43 32.83
C ARG A 469 -16.02 -39.11 33.51
N GLU A 470 -14.85 -38.54 33.23
CA GLU A 470 -14.37 -37.33 33.90
C GLU A 470 -15.14 -36.08 33.48
N LEU A 471 -15.49 -35.93 32.19
CA LEU A 471 -16.40 -34.87 31.73
C LEU A 471 -17.77 -34.94 32.42
N ARG A 472 -18.31 -36.14 32.67
CA ARG A 472 -19.56 -36.32 33.43
C ARG A 472 -19.41 -35.96 34.91
N GLU A 473 -18.28 -36.32 35.52
CA GLU A 473 -17.97 -35.98 36.92
C GLU A 473 -17.86 -34.46 37.11
N LEU A 474 -17.19 -33.74 36.20
CA LEU A 474 -17.10 -32.29 36.22
C LEU A 474 -18.47 -31.60 36.09
N ASN A 475 -19.33 -32.06 35.17
CA ASN A 475 -20.69 -31.54 35.09
C ASN A 475 -21.51 -31.84 36.37
N GLY A 476 -21.34 -33.04 36.95
CA GLY A 476 -21.93 -33.41 38.24
C GLY A 476 -21.48 -32.51 39.39
N ALA A 477 -20.20 -32.11 39.43
CA ALA A 477 -19.67 -31.17 40.43
C ALA A 477 -20.29 -29.76 40.28
N LEU A 478 -20.47 -29.27 39.05
CA LEU A 478 -21.16 -28.00 38.79
C LEU A 478 -22.66 -28.06 39.14
N ASP A 479 -23.31 -29.21 38.98
CA ASP A 479 -24.70 -29.43 39.42
C ASP A 479 -24.81 -29.47 40.96
N ALA A 480 -23.88 -30.12 41.64
CA ALA A 480 -23.83 -30.16 43.10
C ALA A 480 -23.63 -28.76 43.71
N GLU A 481 -22.70 -27.96 43.16
CA GLU A 481 -22.45 -26.57 43.56
C GLU A 481 -23.68 -25.68 43.36
N SER A 482 -24.36 -25.76 42.21
CA SER A 482 -25.62 -25.03 42.00
C SER A 482 -26.72 -25.42 43.00
N ARG A 483 -26.92 -26.73 43.23
CA ARG A 483 -27.92 -27.23 44.20
C ARG A 483 -27.61 -26.78 45.63
N GLU A 484 -26.34 -26.79 46.03
CA GLU A 484 -25.91 -26.36 47.37
C GLU A 484 -26.05 -24.85 47.57
N CYS A 485 -25.77 -24.04 46.54
CA CYS A 485 -26.04 -22.60 46.52
C CYS A 485 -27.54 -22.30 46.73
N GLU A 486 -28.41 -23.03 46.04
CA GLU A 486 -29.88 -22.87 46.17
C GLU A 486 -30.39 -23.38 47.52
N ARG A 487 -29.86 -24.51 48.03
CA ARG A 487 -30.20 -25.06 49.35
C ARG A 487 -29.86 -24.09 50.47
N MET A 488 -28.68 -23.46 50.44
CA MET A 488 -28.32 -22.45 51.44
C MET A 488 -29.11 -21.14 51.28
N ARG A 489 -29.43 -20.73 50.04
CA ARG A 489 -30.34 -19.59 49.82
C ARG A 489 -31.72 -19.86 50.44
N ALA A 490 -32.29 -21.04 50.23
CA ALA A 490 -33.56 -21.43 50.83
C ALA A 490 -33.51 -21.46 52.37
N LYS A 491 -32.40 -21.92 52.97
CA LYS A 491 -32.23 -22.00 54.43
C LYS A 491 -32.02 -20.64 55.12
N TYR A 492 -31.34 -19.69 54.48
CA TYR A 492 -30.90 -18.43 55.12
C TYR A 492 -31.42 -17.15 54.41
N THR A 493 -32.48 -17.23 53.61
CA THR A 493 -33.20 -16.05 53.07
C THR A 493 -33.74 -15.19 54.22
N PRO A 494 -33.65 -13.84 54.17
CA PRO A 494 -33.11 -13.00 53.09
C PRO A 494 -31.61 -12.66 53.22
N ASN A 495 -30.93 -13.14 54.26
CA ASN A 495 -29.57 -12.70 54.60
C ASN A 495 -28.47 -13.31 53.70
N PHE A 496 -28.79 -14.36 52.92
CA PHE A 496 -27.85 -15.05 52.05
C PHE A 496 -27.74 -14.39 50.67
N THR A 497 -26.74 -13.51 50.51
CA THR A 497 -26.55 -12.68 49.31
C THR A 497 -25.68 -13.31 48.22
N GLN A 498 -25.34 -14.60 48.29
CA GLN A 498 -24.54 -15.27 47.25
C GLN A 498 -25.31 -15.30 45.91
N SER A 499 -24.64 -14.90 44.83
CA SER A 499 -25.21 -14.93 43.46
C SER A 499 -25.65 -16.34 43.03
N PRO A 500 -26.61 -16.49 42.10
CA PRO A 500 -26.89 -17.80 41.49
C PRO A 500 -25.68 -18.33 40.71
N SER A 501 -25.31 -19.60 40.91
CA SER A 501 -24.15 -20.23 40.23
C SER A 501 -24.43 -20.53 38.73
N GLY A 502 -25.68 -20.51 38.28
CA GLY A 502 -26.09 -20.78 36.90
C GLY A 502 -25.40 -19.87 35.85
N PRO A 503 -25.62 -18.54 35.87
CA PRO A 503 -25.00 -17.62 34.90
C PRO A 503 -23.46 -17.66 34.90
N GLN A 504 -22.84 -17.89 36.06
CA GLN A 504 -21.38 -17.98 36.20
C GLN A 504 -20.80 -19.29 35.65
N THR A 505 -21.58 -20.38 35.63
CA THR A 505 -21.15 -21.68 35.08
C THR A 505 -21.54 -21.88 33.61
N ALA A 506 -22.17 -20.90 32.96
CA ALA A 506 -22.65 -21.01 31.58
C ALA A 506 -21.52 -21.38 30.59
N ASN A 507 -20.38 -20.69 30.65
CA ASN A 507 -19.23 -20.95 29.78
C ASN A 507 -18.63 -22.34 30.03
N LEU A 508 -18.42 -22.72 31.31
CA LEU A 508 -17.92 -24.04 31.69
C LEU A 508 -18.83 -25.17 31.20
N ARG A 509 -20.16 -24.99 31.33
CA ARG A 509 -21.16 -25.96 30.84
C ARG A 509 -21.23 -26.01 29.32
N SER A 510 -21.04 -24.89 28.63
CA SER A 510 -20.88 -24.85 27.17
C SER A 510 -19.67 -25.66 26.72
N ASN A 511 -18.51 -25.46 27.38
CA ASN A 511 -17.28 -26.19 27.08
C ASN A 511 -17.40 -27.69 27.38
N LEU A 512 -17.99 -28.07 28.53
CA LEU A 512 -18.28 -29.47 28.86
C LEU A 512 -19.22 -30.13 27.85
N SER A 513 -20.28 -29.43 27.42
CA SER A 513 -21.22 -29.91 26.41
C SER A 513 -20.55 -30.08 25.03
N ALA A 514 -19.72 -29.12 24.62
CA ALA A 514 -18.94 -29.19 23.38
C ALA A 514 -17.97 -30.37 23.39
N ASN A 515 -17.21 -30.58 24.48
CA ASN A 515 -16.29 -31.70 24.63
C ASN A 515 -17.01 -33.06 24.66
N LEU A 516 -18.18 -33.16 25.32
CA LEU A 516 -19.01 -34.37 25.28
C LEU A 516 -19.56 -34.65 23.87
N SER A 517 -19.96 -33.62 23.12
CA SER A 517 -20.39 -33.76 21.73
C SER A 517 -19.23 -34.16 20.80
N ALA A 518 -18.03 -33.61 21.00
CA ALA A 518 -16.83 -33.97 20.25
C ALA A 518 -16.41 -35.42 20.53
N LEU A 519 -16.45 -35.86 21.80
CA LEU A 519 -16.19 -37.25 22.19
C LEU A 519 -17.25 -38.20 21.61
N SER A 520 -18.52 -37.80 21.55
CA SER A 520 -19.57 -38.57 20.86
C SER A 520 -19.28 -38.73 19.36
N SER A 521 -18.81 -37.67 18.68
CA SER A 521 -18.40 -37.74 17.28
C SER A 521 -17.18 -38.65 17.08
N ALA A 522 -16.15 -38.51 17.93
CA ALA A 522 -14.98 -39.38 17.91
C ALA A 522 -15.36 -40.87 18.12
N SER A 523 -16.32 -41.15 19.01
CA SER A 523 -16.79 -42.53 19.25
C SER A 523 -17.37 -43.22 18.01
N ALA A 524 -17.90 -42.46 17.05
CA ALA A 524 -18.36 -42.99 15.76
C ALA A 524 -17.19 -43.29 14.82
N SER A 525 -16.13 -42.48 14.84
CA SER A 525 -14.87 -42.76 14.12
C SER A 525 -14.15 -43.99 14.70
N ASP A 526 -14.13 -44.15 16.03
CA ASP A 526 -13.59 -45.34 16.69
C ASP A 526 -14.33 -46.61 16.25
N ALA A 527 -15.67 -46.55 16.22
CA ALA A 527 -16.52 -47.66 15.79
C ALA A 527 -16.31 -47.99 14.30
N HIS A 528 -16.09 -46.97 13.45
CA HIS A 528 -15.71 -47.18 12.06
C HIS A 528 -14.36 -47.91 11.95
N LEU A 529 -13.31 -47.45 12.64
CA LEU A 529 -11.99 -48.12 12.67
C LEU A 529 -12.10 -49.57 13.18
N GLN A 530 -12.93 -49.82 14.20
CA GLN A 530 -13.18 -51.17 14.70
C GLN A 530 -13.90 -52.06 13.67
N SER A 531 -14.87 -51.53 12.93
CA SER A 531 -15.57 -52.28 11.86
C SER A 531 -14.68 -52.56 10.65
N LEU A 532 -13.80 -51.61 10.30
CA LEU A 532 -12.82 -51.73 9.23
C LEU A 532 -11.73 -52.75 9.60
N TRP A 533 -11.27 -52.76 10.85
CA TRP A 533 -10.39 -53.82 11.35
C TRP A 533 -11.01 -55.20 11.20
N GLN A 534 -12.28 -55.38 11.60
CA GLN A 534 -12.98 -56.67 11.53
C GLN A 534 -13.12 -57.22 10.10
N SER A 535 -13.31 -56.36 9.09
CA SER A 535 -13.45 -56.83 7.70
C SER A 535 -12.11 -57.22 7.05
N ILE A 536 -11.00 -56.62 7.47
CA ILE A 536 -9.67 -56.83 6.86
C ILE A 536 -8.82 -57.83 7.68
N GLN A 537 -9.15 -58.08 8.95
CA GLN A 537 -8.44 -59.01 9.84
C GLN A 537 -8.11 -60.39 9.21
N PRO A 538 -8.98 -61.03 8.38
CA PRO A 538 -8.62 -62.25 7.64
C PRO A 538 -7.46 -62.02 6.65
N SER A 539 -7.53 -60.98 5.82
CA SER A 539 -6.50 -60.65 4.82
C SER A 539 -5.16 -60.28 5.46
N ILE A 540 -5.19 -59.51 6.56
CA ILE A 540 -3.99 -59.17 7.34
C ILE A 540 -3.41 -60.41 8.03
N SER A 541 -4.26 -61.35 8.49
CA SER A 541 -3.77 -62.63 9.04
C SER A 541 -3.10 -63.51 7.98
N LEU A 542 -3.51 -63.41 6.71
CA LEU A 542 -2.83 -64.07 5.59
C LEU A 542 -1.48 -63.41 5.28
N LEU A 543 -1.42 -62.07 5.19
CA LEU A 543 -0.17 -61.34 4.97
C LEU A 543 0.87 -61.62 6.07
N SER A 544 0.44 -61.57 7.34
CA SER A 544 1.30 -61.87 8.49
C SER A 544 1.62 -63.37 8.69
N SER A 545 1.00 -64.27 7.91
CA SER A 545 1.35 -65.70 7.89
C SER A 545 2.64 -66.03 7.12
N GLY A 546 3.25 -65.02 6.49
CA GLY A 546 4.57 -65.10 5.85
C GLY A 546 4.55 -65.45 4.36
N LEU A 547 5.57 -64.99 3.64
CA LEU A 547 5.65 -65.01 2.17
C LEU A 547 5.42 -66.42 1.57
N GLY A 548 5.99 -67.47 2.16
CA GLY A 548 5.84 -68.85 1.67
C GLY A 548 4.45 -69.48 1.87
N ASN A 549 3.52 -68.80 2.56
CA ASN A 549 2.10 -69.16 2.58
C ASN A 549 1.29 -68.28 1.60
N LEU A 550 1.71 -67.03 1.40
CA LEU A 550 1.17 -66.14 0.37
C LEU A 550 1.41 -66.71 -1.04
N GLU A 551 2.62 -67.22 -1.31
CA GLU A 551 2.99 -67.91 -2.55
C GLU A 551 2.18 -69.20 -2.80
N ARG A 552 1.73 -69.88 -1.74
CA ARG A 552 0.84 -71.05 -1.85
C ARG A 552 -0.57 -70.63 -2.21
N ALA A 553 -1.13 -69.65 -1.49
CA ALA A 553 -2.45 -69.09 -1.80
C ALA A 553 -2.52 -68.54 -3.24
N ALA A 554 -1.45 -67.92 -3.74
CA ALA A 554 -1.35 -67.47 -5.13
C ALA A 554 -1.42 -68.63 -6.15
N ARG A 555 -0.78 -69.77 -5.83
CA ARG A 555 -0.81 -70.99 -6.67
C ARG A 555 -2.16 -71.70 -6.58
N ASP A 556 -2.73 -71.85 -5.39
CA ASP A 556 -4.04 -72.46 -5.18
C ASP A 556 -5.14 -71.68 -5.96
N ILE A 557 -5.09 -70.35 -5.96
CA ILE A 557 -5.98 -69.48 -6.75
C ILE A 557 -5.73 -69.58 -8.27
N THR A 558 -4.54 -70.03 -8.68
CA THR A 558 -4.20 -70.30 -10.10
C THR A 558 -4.64 -71.70 -10.54
N GLU A 559 -4.84 -72.65 -9.61
CA GLU A 559 -5.16 -74.05 -9.90
C GLU A 559 -6.61 -74.48 -9.56
N GLU A 560 -7.32 -73.78 -8.66
CA GLU A 560 -8.74 -74.08 -8.37
C GLU A 560 -9.67 -73.74 -9.54
N LYS A 561 -10.37 -74.76 -10.04
CA LYS A 561 -11.09 -74.74 -11.32
C LYS A 561 -12.40 -73.93 -11.30
N PRO A 562 -12.84 -73.41 -12.46
CA PRO A 562 -14.24 -73.05 -12.68
C PRO A 562 -15.14 -74.30 -12.53
N GLN A 563 -15.96 -74.35 -11.48
CA GLN A 563 -16.96 -75.40 -11.33
C GLN A 563 -18.24 -75.09 -12.13
N LYS A 564 -18.40 -75.85 -13.22
CA LYS A 564 -19.63 -76.17 -13.97
C LYS A 564 -20.93 -75.45 -13.52
N VAL A 565 -21.45 -74.59 -14.41
CA VAL A 565 -22.88 -74.60 -14.73
C VAL A 565 -23.01 -74.78 -16.25
N ASP A 566 -23.99 -75.59 -16.64
CA ASP A 566 -24.37 -76.16 -17.94
C ASP A 566 -23.65 -75.84 -19.28
N LYS A 567 -23.62 -76.87 -20.13
CA LYS A 567 -23.21 -76.79 -21.53
C LYS A 567 -24.28 -76.10 -22.38
N THR A 568 -23.93 -74.99 -23.02
CA THR A 568 -24.40 -74.67 -24.38
C THR A 568 -23.20 -74.61 -25.33
N VAL A 569 -23.44 -74.84 -26.62
CA VAL A 569 -22.37 -75.10 -27.59
C VAL A 569 -21.80 -73.80 -28.14
N SER A 570 -20.49 -73.60 -27.97
CA SER A 570 -19.67 -72.83 -28.90
C SER A 570 -18.57 -73.77 -29.42
N LEU A 571 -18.45 -73.88 -30.74
CA LEU A 571 -17.69 -74.93 -31.43
C LEU A 571 -16.98 -74.28 -32.62
N LEU A 572 -15.99 -73.44 -32.30
CA LEU A 572 -15.35 -72.52 -33.24
C LEU A 572 -13.85 -72.22 -32.97
N ASP A 573 -13.28 -72.76 -31.89
CA ASP A 573 -11.83 -72.72 -31.61
C ASP A 573 -11.23 -74.12 -31.84
N LEU A 574 -11.27 -74.57 -33.11
CA LEU A 574 -10.59 -75.77 -33.61
C LEU A 574 -10.01 -75.44 -34.99
N ASP A 575 -8.86 -74.75 -34.99
CA ASP A 575 -7.88 -74.67 -36.09
C ASP A 575 -6.57 -74.09 -35.52
N ASP A 576 -5.89 -74.86 -34.65
CA ASP A 576 -4.46 -74.70 -34.38
C ASP A 576 -3.70 -75.39 -35.53
N GLU A 577 -3.20 -74.62 -36.50
CA GLU A 577 -2.09 -75.05 -37.36
C GLU A 577 -0.86 -74.13 -37.17
N GLU A 578 0.32 -74.74 -37.32
CA GLU A 578 1.60 -74.18 -36.89
C GLU A 578 1.99 -72.91 -37.67
N VAL A 579 2.04 -71.76 -36.98
CA VAL A 579 2.75 -70.57 -37.47
C VAL A 579 3.86 -70.19 -36.48
N ASP A 580 5.08 -70.18 -37.01
CA ASP A 580 6.38 -69.96 -36.35
C ASP A 580 6.42 -69.10 -35.07
N ARG A 581 7.38 -69.47 -34.20
CA ARG A 581 7.96 -68.59 -33.16
C ARG A 581 8.73 -67.40 -33.77
N LYS A 582 8.05 -66.50 -34.46
CA LYS A 582 8.63 -65.23 -34.90
C LYS A 582 8.73 -64.28 -33.71
N ALA A 583 9.87 -64.35 -33.02
CA ALA A 583 10.36 -63.22 -32.25
C ALA A 583 10.33 -61.96 -33.12
N LEU A 584 9.93 -60.82 -32.53
CA LEU A 584 9.80 -59.52 -33.18
C LEU A 584 10.93 -59.28 -34.19
N GLY A 585 10.56 -58.83 -35.40
CA GLY A 585 11.52 -58.53 -36.45
C GLY A 585 12.58 -57.55 -35.96
N GLN A 586 13.81 -57.67 -36.44
CA GLN A 586 14.91 -56.85 -35.88
C GLN A 586 14.64 -55.34 -36.08
N GLU A 587 14.01 -54.97 -37.20
CA GLU A 587 13.51 -53.61 -37.45
C GLU A 587 12.39 -53.18 -36.48
N GLU A 588 11.51 -54.10 -36.06
CA GLU A 588 10.47 -53.83 -35.05
C GLU A 588 11.09 -53.65 -33.66
N LYS A 589 12.13 -54.44 -33.33
CA LYS A 589 12.90 -54.28 -32.09
C LYS A 589 13.68 -52.96 -32.07
N ASP A 590 14.28 -52.56 -33.18
CA ASP A 590 15.03 -51.30 -33.26
C ASP A 590 14.08 -50.08 -33.27
N ALA A 591 12.88 -50.20 -33.87
CA ALA A 591 11.81 -49.21 -33.72
C ALA A 591 11.30 -49.12 -32.27
N LEU A 592 11.17 -50.25 -31.56
CA LEU A 592 10.76 -50.28 -30.16
C LEU A 592 11.85 -49.71 -29.22
N ARG A 593 13.14 -49.98 -29.50
CA ARG A 593 14.27 -49.33 -28.81
C ARG A 593 14.18 -47.82 -28.92
N LYS A 594 14.00 -47.31 -30.14
CA LYS A 594 13.83 -45.87 -30.37
C LYS A 594 12.61 -45.31 -29.63
N ALA A 595 11.45 -45.99 -29.66
CA ALA A 595 10.25 -45.55 -28.94
C ALA A 595 10.43 -45.54 -27.40
N VAL A 596 11.22 -46.47 -26.85
CA VAL A 596 11.60 -46.49 -25.43
C VAL A 596 12.48 -45.30 -25.06
N ASP A 597 13.48 -44.97 -25.88
CA ASP A 597 14.41 -43.87 -25.61
C ASP A 597 13.75 -42.49 -25.85
N ASP A 598 13.01 -42.32 -26.95
CA ASP A 598 12.20 -41.12 -27.21
C ASP A 598 11.18 -40.91 -26.06
N GLY A 599 10.46 -41.96 -25.65
CA GLY A 599 9.50 -41.89 -24.53
C GLY A 599 10.14 -41.56 -23.18
N ARG A 600 11.36 -42.07 -22.91
CA ARG A 600 12.15 -41.71 -21.72
C ARG A 600 12.55 -40.23 -21.73
N GLU A 601 13.03 -39.70 -22.86
CA GLU A 601 13.41 -38.28 -22.94
C GLU A 601 12.21 -37.36 -22.67
N LYS A 602 11.02 -37.73 -23.18
CA LYS A 602 9.77 -37.01 -22.94
C LYS A 602 9.35 -37.06 -21.45
N LEU A 603 9.44 -38.21 -20.79
CA LEU A 603 9.16 -38.33 -19.35
C LEU A 603 10.15 -37.54 -18.49
N ASP A 604 11.44 -37.52 -18.82
CA ASP A 604 12.43 -36.72 -18.08
C ASP A 604 12.34 -35.21 -18.37
N ARG A 605 11.85 -34.80 -19.56
CA ARG A 605 11.42 -33.41 -19.79
C ARG A 605 10.20 -33.05 -18.94
N LEU A 606 9.20 -33.93 -18.85
CA LEU A 606 7.99 -33.72 -18.04
C LEU A 606 8.34 -33.56 -16.54
N ARG A 607 9.28 -34.37 -16.04
CA ARG A 607 9.85 -34.24 -14.68
C ARG A 607 10.56 -32.90 -14.45
N LYS A 608 11.35 -32.42 -15.41
CA LYS A 608 12.02 -31.10 -15.34
C LYS A 608 11.00 -29.96 -15.32
N ILE A 609 9.97 -30.02 -16.17
CA ILE A 609 8.88 -29.02 -16.20
C ILE A 609 8.10 -29.00 -14.88
N ARG A 610 7.86 -30.17 -14.25
CA ARG A 610 7.29 -30.25 -12.89
C ARG A 610 8.17 -29.52 -11.89
N ALA A 611 9.48 -29.81 -11.85
CA ALA A 611 10.41 -29.17 -10.93
C ALA A 611 10.51 -27.64 -11.14
N GLU A 612 10.58 -27.17 -12.39
CA GLU A 612 10.57 -25.73 -12.71
C GLU A 612 9.26 -25.05 -12.29
N ARG A 613 8.11 -25.69 -12.53
CA ARG A 613 6.80 -25.20 -12.09
C ARG A 613 6.73 -25.08 -10.56
N ASP A 614 7.28 -26.05 -9.84
CA ASP A 614 7.26 -26.11 -8.37
C ASP A 614 8.28 -25.15 -7.73
N GLU A 615 9.33 -24.78 -8.45
CA GLU A 615 10.23 -23.68 -8.14
C GLU A 615 9.54 -22.33 -8.34
N VAL A 616 8.96 -22.09 -9.52
CA VAL A 616 8.26 -20.83 -9.85
C VAL A 616 7.03 -20.60 -8.94
N LEU A 617 6.36 -21.66 -8.49
CA LEU A 617 5.29 -21.57 -7.49
C LEU A 617 5.81 -21.18 -6.09
N ARG A 618 7.01 -21.62 -5.70
CA ARG A 618 7.64 -21.23 -4.43
C ARG A 618 8.11 -19.78 -4.47
N ASP A 619 8.81 -19.37 -5.53
CA ASP A 619 9.18 -17.97 -5.78
C ASP A 619 7.97 -17.03 -5.69
N LEU A 620 6.85 -17.42 -6.31
CA LEU A 620 5.62 -16.64 -6.31
C LEU A 620 5.02 -16.51 -4.90
N LYS A 621 4.99 -17.61 -4.14
CA LYS A 621 4.50 -17.62 -2.74
C LYS A 621 5.39 -16.75 -1.83
N GLU A 622 6.71 -16.87 -1.95
CA GLU A 622 7.67 -16.08 -1.17
C GLU A 622 7.53 -14.58 -1.48
N LYS A 623 7.55 -14.20 -2.77
CA LYS A 623 7.46 -12.78 -3.15
C LYS A 623 6.14 -12.13 -2.76
N ILE A 624 5.03 -12.87 -2.82
CA ILE A 624 3.72 -12.40 -2.36
C ILE A 624 3.68 -12.18 -0.84
N GLN A 625 4.40 -13.00 -0.06
CA GLN A 625 4.54 -12.84 1.39
C GLN A 625 5.46 -11.69 1.79
N THR A 626 6.52 -11.40 1.02
CA THR A 626 7.45 -10.28 1.31
C THR A 626 6.94 -8.90 0.90
N ASP A 627 5.83 -8.84 0.16
CA ASP A 627 5.32 -7.62 -0.45
C ASP A 627 4.39 -6.83 0.50
N ASP A 628 4.75 -5.58 0.80
CA ASP A 628 4.00 -4.66 1.67
C ASP A 628 3.67 -3.34 0.95
N VAL A 629 2.37 -3.10 0.77
CA VAL A 629 1.82 -1.88 0.15
C VAL A 629 1.36 -0.83 1.17
N SER A 630 1.52 -1.06 2.48
CA SER A 630 0.99 -0.18 3.55
C SER A 630 1.45 1.26 3.38
N ASN A 631 2.71 1.48 2.98
CA ASN A 631 3.25 2.80 2.68
C ASN A 631 2.61 3.46 1.44
N LEU A 632 2.32 2.67 0.38
CA LEU A 632 1.65 3.18 -0.82
C LEU A 632 0.18 3.55 -0.56
N LEU A 633 -0.50 2.79 0.32
CA LEU A 633 -1.85 3.08 0.77
C LEU A 633 -1.90 4.32 1.69
N LEU A 634 -0.95 4.46 2.62
CA LEU A 634 -0.79 5.66 3.45
C LEU A 634 -0.67 6.93 2.60
N LEU A 635 0.22 6.92 1.59
CA LEU A 635 0.42 8.07 0.68
C LEU A 635 -0.84 8.39 -0.14
N ASN A 636 -1.59 7.38 -0.58
CA ASN A 636 -2.78 7.56 -1.43
C ASN A 636 -4.10 7.75 -0.67
N ARG A 637 -4.10 7.82 0.68
CA ARG A 637 -5.31 7.95 1.51
C ARG A 637 -6.23 9.13 1.14
N ARG A 638 -5.68 10.24 0.61
CA ARG A 638 -6.46 11.39 0.10
C ARG A 638 -7.19 11.11 -1.22
N SER A 639 -6.74 10.12 -1.99
CA SER A 639 -7.20 9.81 -3.35
C SER A 639 -8.22 8.65 -3.35
N GLN A 640 -9.42 8.91 -2.81
CA GLN A 640 -10.52 7.94 -2.82
C GLN A 640 -10.77 7.40 -4.23
N ASN A 641 -11.01 6.09 -4.34
CA ASN A 641 -11.17 5.29 -5.57
C ASN A 641 -9.87 4.93 -6.35
N VAL A 642 -8.67 5.36 -5.92
CA VAL A 642 -7.41 4.94 -6.58
C VAL A 642 -6.93 3.55 -6.12
N GLU A 643 -7.34 3.10 -4.93
CA GLU A 643 -6.95 1.80 -4.34
C GLU A 643 -7.05 0.59 -5.30
N PRO A 644 -8.16 0.31 -6.00
CA PRO A 644 -8.23 -0.83 -6.92
C PRO A 644 -7.29 -0.69 -8.14
N GLN A 645 -6.96 0.52 -8.56
CA GLN A 645 -6.01 0.76 -9.66
C GLN A 645 -4.56 0.61 -9.17
N LEU A 646 -4.27 1.03 -7.94
CA LEU A 646 -3.00 0.75 -7.26
C LEU A 646 -2.81 -0.77 -7.11
N PHE A 647 -3.81 -1.49 -6.58
CA PHE A 647 -3.80 -2.94 -6.48
C PHE A 647 -3.57 -3.61 -7.82
N ALA A 648 -4.22 -3.16 -8.90
CA ALA A 648 -3.98 -3.70 -10.24
C ALA A 648 -2.52 -3.52 -10.70
N SER A 649 -1.91 -2.34 -10.47
CA SER A 649 -0.51 -2.08 -10.83
C SER A 649 0.51 -2.83 -9.97
N GLU A 650 0.19 -3.07 -8.70
CA GLU A 650 1.01 -3.87 -7.80
C GLU A 650 0.90 -5.37 -8.13
N LEU A 651 -0.30 -5.86 -8.43
CA LEU A 651 -0.54 -7.25 -8.87
C LEU A 651 0.07 -7.53 -10.26
N GLU A 652 0.22 -6.51 -11.12
CA GLU A 652 0.88 -6.64 -12.42
C GLU A 652 2.35 -7.11 -12.30
N LYS A 653 3.02 -6.82 -11.17
CA LYS A 653 4.37 -7.32 -10.85
C LYS A 653 4.47 -8.84 -10.83
N PHE A 654 3.36 -9.55 -10.57
CA PHE A 654 3.31 -11.02 -10.55
C PHE A 654 2.93 -11.64 -11.91
N ARG A 655 2.53 -10.86 -12.93
CA ARG A 655 2.23 -11.36 -14.29
C ARG A 655 3.33 -12.23 -14.91
N PRO A 656 4.64 -11.96 -14.75
CA PRO A 656 5.69 -12.81 -15.31
C PRO A 656 5.68 -14.24 -14.75
N TYR A 657 5.36 -14.39 -13.46
CA TYR A 657 5.25 -15.69 -12.80
C TYR A 657 4.07 -16.50 -13.33
N GLN A 658 2.89 -15.89 -13.43
CA GLN A 658 1.70 -16.51 -14.04
C GLN A 658 1.96 -16.88 -15.51
N THR A 659 2.66 -16.04 -16.26
CA THR A 659 3.00 -16.31 -17.67
C THR A 659 3.96 -17.50 -17.79
N ARG A 660 4.95 -17.62 -16.89
CA ARG A 660 5.88 -18.76 -16.85
C ARG A 660 5.18 -20.06 -16.43
N LEU A 661 4.26 -20.02 -15.47
CA LEU A 661 3.45 -21.17 -15.06
C LEU A 661 2.49 -21.62 -16.17
N ALA A 662 1.79 -20.69 -16.83
CA ALA A 662 0.93 -21.00 -17.98
C ALA A 662 1.72 -21.61 -19.16
N ALA A 663 2.96 -21.14 -19.40
CA ALA A 663 3.85 -21.73 -20.41
C ALA A 663 4.35 -23.14 -20.01
N ALA A 664 4.63 -23.39 -18.72
CA ALA A 664 4.96 -24.73 -18.24
C ALA A 664 3.79 -25.72 -18.40
N VAL A 665 2.56 -25.27 -18.12
CA VAL A 665 1.33 -26.07 -18.29
C VAL A 665 0.99 -26.33 -19.76
N SER A 666 1.26 -25.39 -20.68
CA SER A 666 1.08 -25.68 -22.11
C SER A 666 2.15 -26.63 -22.66
N ALA A 667 3.39 -26.51 -22.19
CA ALA A 667 4.48 -27.42 -22.55
C ALA A 667 4.25 -28.86 -22.06
N SER A 668 3.76 -29.07 -20.83
CA SER A 668 3.44 -30.41 -20.33
C SER A 668 2.29 -31.06 -21.11
N LYS A 669 1.23 -30.31 -21.45
CA LYS A 669 0.13 -30.79 -22.30
C LYS A 669 0.60 -31.18 -23.71
N SER A 670 1.53 -30.42 -24.30
CA SER A 670 2.15 -30.79 -25.59
C SER A 670 2.93 -32.10 -25.48
N ILE A 671 3.70 -32.32 -24.40
CA ILE A 671 4.49 -33.54 -24.20
C ILE A 671 3.58 -34.77 -23.97
N LEU A 672 2.43 -34.60 -23.31
CA LEU A 672 1.45 -35.68 -23.17
C LEU A 672 0.83 -36.09 -24.51
N GLN A 673 0.53 -35.14 -25.39
CA GLN A 673 0.05 -35.45 -26.75
C GLN A 673 1.11 -36.17 -27.59
N GLU A 674 2.40 -35.81 -27.43
CA GLU A 674 3.51 -36.54 -28.05
C GLU A 674 3.66 -37.96 -27.48
N LEU A 675 3.50 -38.15 -26.17
CA LEU A 675 3.54 -39.47 -25.52
C LEU A 675 2.35 -40.36 -25.95
N ASP A 676 1.14 -39.82 -26.03
CA ASP A 676 -0.04 -40.53 -26.55
C ASP A 676 0.18 -40.99 -28.00
N MET A 677 0.67 -40.10 -28.87
CA MET A 677 1.01 -40.47 -30.26
C MET A 677 2.08 -41.57 -30.36
N LEU A 678 3.09 -41.57 -29.48
CA LEU A 678 4.11 -42.62 -29.39
C LEU A 678 3.52 -43.96 -28.91
N VAL A 679 2.73 -43.95 -27.83
CA VAL A 679 2.05 -45.14 -27.29
C VAL A 679 1.08 -45.72 -28.33
N ALA A 680 0.32 -44.87 -29.03
CA ALA A 680 -0.57 -45.25 -30.11
C ALA A 680 0.19 -45.75 -31.37
N GLN A 681 1.45 -45.36 -31.57
CA GLN A 681 2.31 -45.91 -32.63
C GLN A 681 2.80 -47.31 -32.27
N VAL A 682 3.27 -47.56 -31.04
CA VAL A 682 3.69 -48.91 -30.60
C VAL A 682 2.49 -49.88 -30.58
N HIS A 683 1.32 -49.46 -30.12
CA HIS A 683 0.09 -50.27 -30.11
C HIS A 683 -0.48 -50.65 -31.49
N ARG A 684 0.08 -50.12 -32.58
CA ARG A 684 -0.23 -50.54 -33.96
C ARG A 684 0.62 -51.72 -34.45
N GLY A 685 1.68 -52.09 -33.76
CA GLY A 685 2.44 -53.33 -34.03
C GLY A 685 1.60 -54.57 -33.73
N THR A 686 1.43 -55.46 -34.72
CA THR A 686 0.53 -56.62 -34.63
C THR A 686 1.05 -57.68 -33.67
N GLY A 687 2.33 -58.07 -33.76
CA GLY A 687 2.92 -59.10 -32.89
C GLY A 687 2.92 -58.75 -31.40
N PHE A 688 3.00 -57.45 -31.07
CA PHE A 688 2.91 -56.98 -29.68
C PHE A 688 1.51 -57.25 -29.07
N ARG A 689 0.44 -57.14 -29.88
CA ARG A 689 -0.95 -57.17 -29.40
C ARG A 689 -1.40 -58.55 -28.91
N GLU A 690 -0.91 -59.63 -29.50
CA GLU A 690 -1.32 -61.00 -29.13
C GLU A 690 -0.59 -61.50 -27.88
N ILE A 691 0.71 -61.20 -27.77
CA ILE A 691 1.49 -61.40 -26.54
C ILE A 691 0.85 -60.63 -25.39
N LEU A 692 0.54 -59.35 -25.61
CA LEU A 692 -0.14 -58.51 -24.63
C LEU A 692 -1.52 -59.06 -24.24
N ARG A 693 -2.25 -59.74 -25.14
CA ARG A 693 -3.56 -60.35 -24.81
C ARG A 693 -3.42 -61.53 -23.85
N LYS A 694 -2.57 -62.52 -24.18
CA LYS A 694 -2.41 -63.73 -23.34
C LYS A 694 -1.87 -63.37 -21.96
N GLU A 695 -0.90 -62.45 -21.89
CA GLU A 695 -0.36 -61.97 -20.62
C GLU A 695 -1.38 -61.15 -19.80
N LYS A 696 -2.23 -60.34 -20.46
CA LYS A 696 -3.29 -59.54 -19.82
C LYS A 696 -4.42 -60.39 -19.23
N GLU A 697 -4.66 -61.59 -19.73
CA GLU A 697 -5.62 -62.53 -19.13
C GLU A 697 -5.03 -63.21 -17.89
N ARG A 698 -3.77 -63.67 -17.93
CA ARG A 698 -3.05 -64.24 -16.75
C ARG A 698 -2.85 -63.19 -15.64
N LEU A 699 -2.34 -62.01 -15.99
CA LEU A 699 -2.08 -60.93 -15.04
C LEU A 699 -3.35 -60.29 -14.47
N ARG A 700 -4.53 -60.49 -15.07
CA ARG A 700 -5.80 -59.98 -14.50
C ARG A 700 -6.16 -60.69 -13.21
N LEU A 701 -6.15 -62.02 -13.21
CA LEU A 701 -6.52 -62.81 -12.03
C LEU A 701 -5.53 -62.59 -10.86
N ILE A 702 -4.24 -62.54 -11.18
CA ILE A 702 -3.19 -62.23 -10.20
C ILE A 702 -3.38 -60.79 -9.68
N ARG A 703 -3.58 -59.79 -10.55
CA ARG A 703 -3.81 -58.40 -10.11
C ARG A 703 -5.11 -58.21 -9.36
N ASP A 704 -6.20 -58.89 -9.69
CA ASP A 704 -7.47 -58.74 -8.97
C ASP A 704 -7.42 -59.35 -7.56
N TRP A 705 -6.50 -60.29 -7.31
CA TRP A 705 -6.19 -60.81 -5.97
C TRP A 705 -5.14 -59.95 -5.24
N GLU A 706 -4.02 -59.64 -5.88
CA GLU A 706 -2.97 -58.75 -5.36
C GLU A 706 -3.52 -57.36 -5.01
N LYS A 707 -4.40 -56.80 -5.86
CA LYS A 707 -5.10 -55.54 -5.58
C LYS A 707 -5.92 -55.61 -4.29
N ARG A 708 -6.63 -56.71 -4.02
CA ARG A 708 -7.39 -56.88 -2.76
C ARG A 708 -6.46 -56.97 -1.55
N LEU A 709 -5.25 -57.50 -1.71
CA LEU A 709 -4.22 -57.52 -0.67
C LEU A 709 -3.56 -56.14 -0.47
N ILE A 710 -3.37 -55.37 -1.55
CA ILE A 710 -2.88 -53.99 -1.49
C ILE A 710 -3.95 -53.06 -0.90
N GLU A 711 -5.21 -53.14 -1.32
CA GLU A 711 -6.34 -52.42 -0.71
C GLU A 711 -6.49 -52.74 0.78
N ALA A 712 -6.31 -54.02 1.17
CA ALA A 712 -6.24 -54.44 2.57
C ALA A 712 -5.02 -53.85 3.31
N GLY A 713 -3.87 -53.72 2.64
CA GLY A 713 -2.65 -53.12 3.18
C GLY A 713 -2.72 -51.60 3.33
N GLU A 714 -3.31 -50.91 2.37
CA GLU A 714 -3.58 -49.47 2.40
C GLU A 714 -4.60 -49.16 3.50
N SER A 715 -5.66 -49.95 3.62
CA SER A 715 -6.63 -49.83 4.72
C SER A 715 -6.02 -50.20 6.09
N TYR A 716 -5.06 -51.13 6.15
CA TYR A 716 -4.26 -51.40 7.37
C TYR A 716 -3.38 -50.19 7.75
N ALA A 717 -2.74 -49.55 6.76
CA ALA A 717 -1.98 -48.32 6.98
C ALA A 717 -2.88 -47.15 7.40
N GLU A 718 -4.09 -47.03 6.81
CA GLU A 718 -5.11 -46.08 7.24
C GLU A 718 -5.55 -46.34 8.68
N ILE A 719 -5.83 -47.59 9.06
CA ILE A 719 -6.16 -47.95 10.46
C ILE A 719 -5.02 -47.57 11.40
N ARG A 720 -3.76 -47.85 11.07
CA ARG A 720 -2.61 -47.46 11.91
C ARG A 720 -2.45 -45.94 12.01
N ALA A 721 -2.64 -45.21 10.93
CA ALA A 721 -2.63 -43.75 10.93
C ALA A 721 -3.82 -43.17 11.71
N GLY A 722 -5.00 -43.79 11.61
CA GLY A 722 -6.23 -43.46 12.33
C GLY A 722 -6.10 -43.69 13.83
N LEU A 723 -5.55 -44.83 14.25
CA LEU A 723 -5.25 -45.14 15.65
C LEU A 723 -4.19 -44.19 16.22
N GLY A 724 -3.11 -43.90 15.48
CA GLY A 724 -2.10 -42.93 15.90
C GLY A 724 -2.70 -41.53 16.12
N LYS A 725 -3.54 -41.07 15.18
CA LYS A 725 -4.31 -39.82 15.32
C LYS A 725 -5.28 -39.89 16.51
N GLY A 726 -6.04 -40.97 16.66
CA GLY A 726 -7.02 -41.17 17.73
C GLY A 726 -6.39 -41.16 19.14
N LEU A 727 -5.30 -41.89 19.35
CA LEU A 727 -4.54 -41.88 20.60
C LEU A 727 -3.97 -40.48 20.89
N SER A 728 -3.38 -39.80 19.90
CA SER A 728 -2.89 -38.42 20.09
C SER A 728 -4.01 -37.40 20.36
N TYR A 729 -5.20 -37.62 19.79
CA TYR A 729 -6.40 -36.84 20.10
C TYR A 729 -6.85 -37.07 21.55
N TYR A 730 -6.97 -38.32 22.00
CA TYR A 730 -7.38 -38.62 23.38
C TYR A 730 -6.35 -38.18 24.43
N ASP A 731 -5.05 -38.23 24.13
CA ASP A 731 -3.99 -37.65 24.98
C ASP A 731 -4.12 -36.11 25.09
N SER A 732 -4.32 -35.42 23.96
CA SER A 732 -4.54 -33.97 23.96
C SER A 732 -5.86 -33.56 24.65
N LEU A 733 -6.93 -34.36 24.49
CA LEU A 733 -8.22 -34.16 25.14
C LEU A 733 -8.12 -34.41 26.65
N SER A 734 -7.32 -35.39 27.09
CA SER A 734 -7.01 -35.65 28.50
C SER A 734 -6.37 -34.42 29.16
N GLY A 735 -5.41 -33.78 28.48
CA GLY A 735 -4.82 -32.52 28.93
C GLY A 735 -5.85 -31.39 29.08
N VAL A 736 -6.72 -31.20 28.08
CA VAL A 736 -7.81 -30.20 28.12
C VAL A 736 -8.84 -30.52 29.23
N ILE A 737 -9.08 -31.80 29.52
CA ILE A 737 -9.95 -32.22 30.63
C ILE A 737 -9.30 -31.92 31.99
N GLU A 738 -7.99 -32.08 32.16
CA GLU A 738 -7.30 -31.73 33.41
C GLU A 738 -7.28 -30.21 33.65
N ASP A 739 -7.06 -29.39 32.62
CA ASP A 739 -7.18 -27.92 32.72
C ASP A 739 -8.60 -27.50 33.11
N LEU A 740 -9.62 -28.06 32.44
CA LEU A 740 -11.03 -27.79 32.73
C LEU A 740 -11.44 -28.28 34.13
N LYS A 741 -10.85 -29.38 34.59
CA LYS A 741 -10.99 -29.93 35.95
C LYS A 741 -10.36 -29.01 36.99
N MET A 742 -9.18 -28.45 36.73
CA MET A 742 -8.56 -27.43 37.57
C MET A 742 -9.42 -26.15 37.64
N GLU A 743 -9.99 -25.69 36.52
CA GLU A 743 -10.88 -24.52 36.51
C GLU A 743 -12.18 -24.78 37.27
N VAL A 744 -12.86 -25.91 37.02
CA VAL A 744 -14.09 -26.32 37.72
C VAL A 744 -13.83 -26.48 39.22
N GLN A 745 -12.74 -27.15 39.63
CA GLN A 745 -12.38 -27.27 41.05
C GLN A 745 -12.03 -25.92 41.67
N ARG A 746 -11.35 -25.01 40.96
CA ARG A 746 -11.05 -23.67 41.46
C ARG A 746 -12.34 -22.86 41.66
N PHE A 747 -13.31 -22.99 40.75
CA PHE A 747 -14.62 -22.36 40.88
C PHE A 747 -15.40 -22.91 42.08
N THR A 748 -15.59 -24.23 42.18
CA THR A 748 -16.37 -24.84 43.26
C THR A 748 -15.74 -24.58 44.63
N ASN A 749 -14.42 -24.72 44.79
CA ASN A 749 -13.72 -24.43 46.05
C ASN A 749 -13.86 -22.95 46.47
N SER A 750 -13.74 -22.01 45.52
CA SER A 750 -13.93 -20.58 45.79
C SER A 750 -15.36 -20.28 46.26
N ARG A 751 -16.35 -20.85 45.58
CA ARG A 751 -17.78 -20.68 45.88
C ARG A 751 -18.20 -21.36 47.19
N GLU A 752 -17.58 -22.47 47.54
CA GLU A 752 -17.79 -23.12 48.84
C GLU A 752 -17.18 -22.31 49.98
N GLN A 753 -15.98 -21.72 49.79
CA GLN A 753 -15.38 -20.81 50.77
C GLN A 753 -16.22 -19.54 50.98
N GLU A 754 -16.72 -18.94 49.89
CA GLU A 754 -17.65 -17.81 49.93
C GLU A 754 -18.92 -18.16 50.72
N ARG A 755 -19.54 -19.31 50.41
CA ARG A 755 -20.71 -19.85 51.11
C ARG A 755 -20.45 -20.10 52.58
N ARG A 756 -19.37 -20.81 52.93
CA ARG A 756 -18.97 -21.12 54.31
C ARG A 756 -18.77 -19.83 55.11
N LYS A 757 -18.14 -18.80 54.52
CA LYS A 757 -18.00 -17.49 55.15
C LYS A 757 -19.34 -16.81 55.38
N MET A 758 -20.20 -16.70 54.35
CA MET A 758 -21.53 -16.08 54.51
C MET A 758 -22.38 -16.80 55.57
N VAL A 759 -22.38 -18.13 55.58
CA VAL A 759 -23.12 -18.92 56.59
C VAL A 759 -22.55 -18.69 57.99
N SER A 760 -21.22 -18.65 58.15
CA SER A 760 -20.57 -18.32 59.43
C SER A 760 -20.93 -16.90 59.91
N ASP A 761 -20.93 -15.91 59.02
CA ASP A 761 -21.31 -14.53 59.34
C ASP A 761 -22.80 -14.42 59.71
N ILE A 762 -23.68 -15.15 59.02
CA ILE A 762 -25.12 -15.19 59.30
C ILE A 762 -25.40 -15.89 60.63
N GLU A 763 -24.79 -17.05 60.91
CA GLU A 763 -24.97 -17.76 62.18
C GLU A 763 -24.37 -16.99 63.36
N THR A 764 -23.23 -16.31 63.16
CA THR A 764 -22.66 -15.41 64.18
C THR A 764 -23.59 -14.23 64.45
N ARG A 765 -24.18 -13.62 63.41
CA ARG A 765 -25.20 -12.57 63.56
C ARG A 765 -26.49 -13.08 64.21
N GLN A 766 -26.91 -14.31 63.97
CA GLN A 766 -28.07 -14.91 64.66
C GLN A 766 -27.79 -15.19 66.13
N ARG A 767 -26.58 -15.62 66.49
CA ARG A 767 -26.16 -15.83 67.89
C ARG A 767 -26.05 -14.52 68.68
N ILE A 768 -25.59 -13.44 68.03
CA ILE A 768 -25.45 -12.11 68.67
C ILE A 768 -26.78 -11.33 68.64
N GLY A 769 -27.55 -11.45 67.57
CA GLY A 769 -28.83 -10.76 67.34
C GLY A 769 -30.05 -11.40 68.00
N GLY A 770 -29.87 -12.22 69.04
CA GLY A 770 -30.95 -12.89 69.77
C GLY A 770 -31.87 -11.93 70.56
N ALA A 771 -31.56 -10.64 70.60
CA ALA A 771 -32.41 -9.59 71.16
C ALA A 771 -33.08 -8.80 70.02
N SER A 772 -34.41 -8.91 69.91
CA SER A 772 -35.23 -8.12 68.98
C SER A 772 -35.20 -6.64 69.33
N PRO A 773 -35.18 -5.75 68.32
CA PRO A 773 -36.22 -4.72 68.31
C PRO A 773 -36.85 -4.50 66.93
N SER A 774 -38.12 -4.13 66.96
CA SER A 774 -38.87 -3.61 65.80
C SER A 774 -38.66 -2.09 65.62
N ALA A 775 -38.65 -1.66 64.36
CA ALA A 775 -38.97 -0.31 63.88
C ALA A 775 -38.06 0.89 64.30
N GLY A 776 -37.41 1.48 63.28
CA GLY A 776 -37.16 2.93 63.21
C GLY A 776 -35.84 3.43 63.83
N GLY A 777 -34.91 3.88 62.97
CA GLY A 777 -33.71 4.60 63.41
C GLY A 777 -32.47 4.32 62.57
N ALA A 778 -32.30 5.07 61.48
CA ALA A 778 -31.00 5.18 60.82
C ALA A 778 -30.07 6.15 61.59
N VAL A 779 -28.79 6.20 61.20
CA VAL A 779 -27.76 7.13 61.72
C VAL A 779 -27.15 6.77 63.09
N ALA A 780 -26.54 5.59 63.18
CA ALA A 780 -25.41 5.33 64.11
C ALA A 780 -24.52 4.18 63.58
N ASN A 781 -23.35 4.50 63.01
CA ASN A 781 -22.12 3.64 62.98
C ASN A 781 -20.96 4.15 62.10
N ARG A 782 -21.12 5.19 61.26
CA ARG A 782 -20.03 5.70 60.39
C ARG A 782 -18.75 6.19 61.11
N GLY A 783 -18.75 6.32 62.44
CA GLY A 783 -17.62 6.88 63.20
C GLY A 783 -16.54 5.89 63.68
N LEU A 784 -16.70 4.58 63.48
CA LEU A 784 -15.73 3.58 64.00
C LEU A 784 -14.69 3.14 62.96
N GLU A 785 -15.12 2.94 61.71
CA GLU A 785 -14.31 2.39 60.61
C GLU A 785 -13.23 3.39 60.15
N GLU A 786 -13.60 4.66 60.02
CA GLU A 786 -12.70 5.78 59.70
C GLU A 786 -11.60 5.99 60.76
N ARG A 787 -11.90 5.69 62.04
CA ARG A 787 -10.92 5.77 63.14
C ARG A 787 -9.95 4.59 63.20
N LEU A 788 -10.27 3.46 62.57
CA LEU A 788 -9.36 2.33 62.42
C LEU A 788 -8.38 2.51 61.25
N ALA A 789 -8.76 3.27 60.22
CA ALA A 789 -7.88 3.62 59.10
C ALA A 789 -6.77 4.61 59.50
N ALA A 790 -7.05 5.54 60.42
CA ALA A 790 -6.15 6.63 60.82
C ALA A 790 -4.96 6.23 61.71
N LEU A 791 -4.79 4.95 62.06
CA LEU A 791 -3.81 4.45 63.05
C LEU A 791 -2.65 3.63 62.46
N LYS A 792 -2.32 3.84 61.17
CA LYS A 792 -1.14 3.23 60.53
C LYS A 792 -0.34 4.25 59.72
N MET A 793 0.75 4.72 60.29
CA MET A 793 1.82 5.39 59.57
C MET A 793 3.19 4.89 60.05
N ASP A 794 3.99 4.60 59.02
CA ASP A 794 5.45 4.56 58.94
C ASP A 794 6.18 3.20 58.97
N ALA A 795 6.93 2.96 57.89
CA ALA A 795 7.86 1.85 57.65
C ALA A 795 8.75 2.18 56.42
N PRO A 796 10.09 2.06 56.47
CA PRO A 796 10.97 2.52 55.39
C PRO A 796 11.01 1.63 54.13
N PRO A 797 11.51 2.15 52.98
CA PRO A 797 11.45 1.46 51.69
C PRO A 797 12.57 0.43 51.47
N GLN A 798 12.23 -0.69 50.83
CA GLN A 798 13.17 -1.66 50.25
C GLN A 798 12.57 -2.34 48.99
N PRO A 799 13.33 -3.14 48.21
CA PRO A 799 13.38 -2.99 46.75
C PRO A 799 12.18 -3.56 45.98
N PRO A 800 11.98 -3.13 44.71
CA PRO A 800 11.00 -3.74 43.83
C PRO A 800 11.25 -5.24 43.66
N ARG A 801 10.22 -6.06 43.85
CA ARG A 801 10.25 -7.47 43.43
C ARG A 801 10.04 -7.56 41.91
N PRO A 802 10.59 -8.59 41.24
CA PRO A 802 10.50 -8.69 39.78
C PRO A 802 9.05 -8.77 39.29
N GLY A 803 8.77 -8.15 38.15
CA GLY A 803 7.61 -8.53 37.35
C GLY A 803 7.74 -9.98 36.90
N THR A 804 6.61 -10.67 36.74
CA THR A 804 6.58 -12.05 36.25
C THR A 804 7.13 -12.12 34.83
N SER A 805 8.29 -12.77 34.69
CA SER A 805 8.86 -13.12 33.39
C SER A 805 7.90 -14.00 32.58
N PRO A 806 7.79 -13.84 31.26
CA PRO A 806 7.16 -14.86 30.41
C PRO A 806 7.93 -16.18 30.55
N THR A 807 7.20 -17.30 30.58
CA THR A 807 7.79 -18.63 30.64
C THR A 807 8.46 -19.02 29.31
N PRO A 808 9.49 -19.87 29.33
CA PRO A 808 10.37 -20.08 28.18
C PRO A 808 9.76 -20.98 27.11
N SER A 809 9.95 -20.61 25.85
CA SER A 809 9.85 -21.53 24.70
C SER A 809 11.18 -22.28 24.48
N LEU A 810 11.10 -23.54 24.06
CA LEU A 810 12.27 -24.36 23.71
C LEU A 810 12.65 -24.20 22.22
N PRO A 811 13.93 -24.38 21.85
CA PRO A 811 14.40 -24.25 20.48
C PRO A 811 14.13 -25.51 19.63
N PRO A 812 14.04 -25.38 18.29
CA PRO A 812 13.98 -26.53 17.38
C PRO A 812 15.33 -27.29 17.30
N PRO A 813 15.33 -28.57 16.88
CA PRO A 813 16.49 -29.45 16.91
C PRO A 813 17.52 -29.19 15.78
N PRO A 814 18.79 -29.60 15.96
CA PRO A 814 19.86 -29.35 14.97
C PRO A 814 19.83 -30.34 13.79
N GLY A 815 19.79 -29.79 12.57
CA GLY A 815 20.08 -30.54 11.34
C GLY A 815 21.58 -30.49 10.99
N HIS A 816 22.12 -31.58 10.43
CA HIS A 816 23.53 -31.64 10.02
C HIS A 816 23.82 -30.77 8.79
N GLY A 817 24.72 -29.80 8.93
CA GLY A 817 25.38 -29.11 7.82
C GLY A 817 26.88 -29.43 7.80
N SER A 818 27.36 -30.06 6.73
CA SER A 818 28.79 -30.38 6.60
C SER A 818 29.61 -29.14 6.21
N SER A 819 30.79 -29.00 6.80
CA SER A 819 31.71 -27.90 6.49
C SER A 819 32.36 -28.08 5.11
N ASN A 820 32.34 -27.04 4.28
CA ASN A 820 33.39 -26.86 3.26
C ASN A 820 33.66 -25.39 3.01
N VAL A 821 34.91 -25.07 2.67
CA VAL A 821 35.43 -23.70 2.56
C VAL A 821 35.72 -23.36 1.11
N THR A 822 35.19 -22.25 0.61
CA THR A 822 35.68 -21.59 -0.60
C THR A 822 35.61 -20.07 -0.45
N SER A 823 36.70 -19.40 -0.83
CA SER A 823 36.80 -17.95 -0.93
C SER A 823 36.60 -17.51 -2.38
N SER A 824 35.90 -16.41 -2.60
CA SER A 824 35.78 -15.77 -3.92
C SER A 824 35.65 -14.25 -3.77
N TYR A 825 36.34 -13.50 -4.63
CA TYR A 825 36.45 -12.04 -4.58
C TYR A 825 35.19 -11.34 -5.10
N LEU A 826 34.85 -10.20 -4.49
CA LEU A 826 33.96 -9.21 -5.11
C LEU A 826 34.76 -8.32 -6.09
N PRO A 827 34.25 -8.07 -7.32
CA PRO A 827 34.82 -7.06 -8.21
C PRO A 827 34.43 -5.63 -7.78
N PRO A 828 35.22 -4.60 -8.14
CA PRO A 828 34.95 -3.22 -7.76
C PRO A 828 33.75 -2.61 -8.54
N PRO A 829 33.04 -1.64 -7.97
CA PRO A 829 31.92 -0.97 -8.64
C PRO A 829 32.38 -0.06 -9.80
N PRO A 830 31.57 0.09 -10.87
CA PRO A 830 31.84 1.03 -11.96
C PRO A 830 31.70 2.50 -11.50
N PRO A 831 32.37 3.45 -12.18
CA PRO A 831 32.34 4.86 -11.80
C PRO A 831 30.95 5.51 -11.99
N PRO A 832 30.61 6.52 -11.18
CA PRO A 832 29.33 7.22 -11.28
C PRO A 832 29.20 7.99 -12.59
N LYS A 833 27.98 7.99 -13.14
CA LYS A 833 27.60 8.89 -14.25
C LYS A 833 27.47 10.33 -13.70
N PRO A 834 27.84 11.37 -14.47
CA PRO A 834 27.71 12.75 -14.00
C PRO A 834 26.25 13.12 -13.75
N GLU A 835 26.02 13.87 -12.67
CA GLU A 835 24.68 14.24 -12.19
C GLU A 835 24.02 15.28 -13.10
N SER A 836 22.70 15.14 -13.31
CA SER A 836 21.89 16.13 -14.01
C SER A 836 21.70 17.37 -13.13
N ASN A 837 22.56 18.38 -13.33
CA ASN A 837 22.62 19.59 -12.51
C ASN A 837 21.28 20.39 -12.56
N PRO A 838 20.56 20.57 -11.43
CA PRO A 838 19.27 21.25 -11.39
C PRO A 838 19.35 22.78 -11.59
N TYR A 839 20.54 23.34 -11.80
CA TYR A 839 20.78 24.77 -11.96
C TYR A 839 21.10 25.20 -13.40
N ASP A 840 20.61 24.47 -14.41
CA ASP A 840 20.75 24.89 -15.82
C ASP A 840 19.76 26.02 -16.19
N PHE A 841 20.27 27.05 -16.86
CA PHE A 841 19.52 28.20 -17.37
C PHE A 841 19.37 28.18 -18.91
N SER A 842 19.87 27.15 -19.59
CA SER A 842 19.91 27.04 -21.06
C SER A 842 18.52 27.12 -21.73
N ALA A 843 17.50 26.57 -21.09
CA ALA A 843 16.16 26.36 -21.67
C ALA A 843 15.40 27.63 -22.08
N LEU A 844 15.85 28.83 -21.65
CA LEU A 844 15.18 30.11 -21.94
C LEU A 844 15.76 30.88 -23.15
N ALA A 845 16.79 30.36 -23.83
CA ALA A 845 17.47 31.05 -24.94
C ALA A 845 16.96 30.68 -26.36
N GLY A 846 15.92 29.84 -26.46
CA GLY A 846 15.59 29.07 -27.67
C GLY A 846 14.68 29.69 -28.73
N PHE A 847 14.79 30.99 -29.08
CA PHE A 847 14.01 31.56 -30.20
C PHE A 847 14.74 32.62 -31.06
N GLY A 848 15.01 32.22 -32.32
CA GLY A 848 14.81 33.07 -33.51
C GLY A 848 15.87 34.12 -33.89
N THR A 849 16.74 33.79 -34.85
CA THR A 849 17.45 34.77 -35.69
C THR A 849 17.38 34.39 -37.17
N PHE A 850 16.82 35.28 -38.00
CA PHE A 850 16.84 35.18 -39.46
C PHE A 850 18.19 35.65 -40.03
N ALA A 851 18.74 34.92 -41.00
CA ALA A 851 19.76 35.38 -41.95
C ALA A 851 19.68 34.58 -43.26
N THR A 852 20.09 35.18 -44.38
CA THR A 852 19.99 34.61 -45.75
C THR A 852 21.37 34.67 -46.47
N PRO A 853 21.54 34.43 -47.79
CA PRO A 853 22.07 33.13 -48.25
C PRO A 853 23.30 33.16 -49.19
N SER A 854 24.14 32.12 -49.17
CA SER A 854 25.17 31.79 -50.19
C SER A 854 25.88 30.45 -49.85
N VAL A 855 26.63 29.74 -50.72
CA VAL A 855 26.50 29.40 -52.17
C VAL A 855 27.40 28.14 -52.44
N SER A 856 26.95 27.22 -53.34
CA SER A 856 27.70 26.12 -54.02
C SER A 856 28.71 25.19 -53.29
N SER A 857 28.39 23.88 -53.23
CA SER A 857 28.95 22.75 -54.03
C SER A 857 30.47 22.64 -54.39
N PRO A 858 31.01 21.44 -54.79
CA PRO A 858 30.72 20.03 -54.42
C PRO A 858 32.01 19.13 -54.33
N GLN A 859 31.86 17.77 -54.44
CA GLN A 859 32.88 16.76 -54.86
C GLN A 859 34.03 16.40 -53.87
N GLN A 860 34.77 15.25 -53.91
CA GLN A 860 34.62 13.83 -54.38
C GLN A 860 35.94 13.05 -53.97
N VAL A 861 36.16 11.71 -54.01
CA VAL A 861 35.39 10.45 -54.19
C VAL A 861 36.24 9.22 -53.72
N HIS A 862 35.64 8.01 -53.62
CA HIS A 862 36.27 6.65 -53.55
C HIS A 862 37.07 6.23 -52.29
N SER A 863 37.45 4.94 -52.12
CA SER A 863 36.66 3.69 -51.93
C SER A 863 37.51 2.43 -52.14
N SER A 864 37.41 1.43 -51.25
CA SER A 864 37.43 -0.02 -51.60
C SER A 864 37.16 -0.89 -50.36
N GLN A 865 36.70 -2.12 -50.61
CA GLN A 865 36.35 -3.18 -49.65
C GLN A 865 37.33 -4.38 -49.85
N PRO A 866 37.35 -5.45 -49.01
CA PRO A 866 36.26 -6.44 -48.98
C PRO A 866 35.99 -7.19 -47.64
N GLN A 867 34.71 -7.57 -47.43
CA GLN A 867 34.22 -8.85 -46.85
C GLN A 867 34.58 -9.20 -45.37
N GLN A 868 33.79 -9.91 -44.55
CA GLN A 868 32.45 -10.56 -44.52
C GLN A 868 32.18 -10.88 -42.99
N ALA A 869 31.09 -11.44 -42.43
CA ALA A 869 29.64 -11.69 -42.65
C ALA A 869 29.14 -12.44 -41.37
N TYR A 870 27.90 -12.84 -41.04
CA TYR A 870 26.47 -12.66 -41.40
C TYR A 870 25.67 -13.36 -40.24
N ASN A 871 24.36 -13.24 -40.00
CA ASN A 871 23.25 -12.32 -40.34
C ASN A 871 22.02 -12.74 -39.46
N GLN A 872 20.89 -12.00 -39.56
CA GLN A 872 19.50 -12.32 -39.18
C GLN A 872 18.95 -11.81 -37.83
N GLN A 873 17.62 -11.59 -37.70
CA GLN A 873 16.68 -10.78 -38.49
C GLN A 873 15.28 -10.77 -37.83
N SER A 874 14.43 -9.80 -38.21
CA SER A 874 12.98 -9.80 -37.96
C SER A 874 12.30 -9.00 -39.09
N TYR A 875 11.07 -9.33 -39.48
CA TYR A 875 10.45 -8.81 -40.72
C TYR A 875 8.95 -8.50 -40.57
N ILE A 876 8.44 -7.63 -41.44
CA ILE A 876 7.08 -7.07 -41.45
C ILE A 876 6.39 -7.36 -42.80
N PRO A 877 5.09 -7.74 -42.85
CA PRO A 877 4.36 -7.98 -44.10
C PRO A 877 3.61 -6.74 -44.66
N PRO A 878 3.58 -6.50 -45.99
CA PRO A 878 2.81 -5.43 -46.65
C PRO A 878 1.59 -5.92 -47.47
N GLN A 879 0.83 -5.00 -48.11
CA GLN A 879 -0.44 -5.24 -48.83
C GLN A 879 -0.32 -5.50 -50.36
N GLN A 880 -1.43 -5.97 -50.97
CA GLN A 880 -1.76 -5.88 -52.41
C GLN A 880 -3.27 -5.63 -52.64
N ASN A 881 -3.66 -5.06 -53.80
CA ASN A 881 -5.05 -4.72 -54.19
C ASN A 881 -5.18 -4.39 -55.72
N PRO A 882 -6.22 -4.85 -56.47
CA PRO A 882 -6.48 -4.35 -57.83
C PRO A 882 -7.97 -4.16 -58.31
N TYR A 883 -8.33 -2.90 -58.64
CA TYR A 883 -8.95 -2.40 -59.90
C TYR A 883 -10.44 -2.64 -60.38
N TYR A 884 -11.24 -1.53 -60.40
CA TYR A 884 -12.21 -1.03 -61.45
C TYR A 884 -13.52 -1.81 -61.82
N PRO A 885 -14.56 -1.22 -62.50
CA PRO A 885 -14.83 0.20 -62.93
C PRO A 885 -16.24 0.84 -62.57
N PRO A 886 -16.45 2.17 -62.76
CA PRO A 886 -17.73 2.96 -62.60
C PRO A 886 -18.58 3.09 -63.93
N PRO A 887 -19.71 3.87 -64.11
CA PRO A 887 -20.38 4.98 -63.35
C PRO A 887 -21.93 4.73 -63.13
N PRO A 888 -23.03 5.57 -63.33
CA PRO A 888 -23.31 6.94 -63.85
C PRO A 888 -23.96 7.95 -62.82
N SER A 889 -24.97 8.80 -63.17
CA SER A 889 -25.39 9.98 -62.33
C SER A 889 -26.75 10.72 -62.59
N ARG A 890 -27.22 11.51 -61.58
CA ARG A 890 -28.12 12.73 -61.60
C ARG A 890 -29.65 12.55 -61.89
N PRO A 891 -30.57 13.55 -61.66
CA PRO A 891 -30.41 15.04 -61.58
C PRO A 891 -31.09 15.78 -60.38
N THR A 892 -31.30 17.11 -60.51
CA THR A 892 -31.59 18.15 -59.47
C THR A 892 -32.93 18.91 -59.64
N TYR A 893 -33.28 19.76 -58.62
CA TYR A 893 -34.13 20.99 -58.63
C TYR A 893 -35.52 20.94 -57.94
N PRO A 894 -36.15 22.08 -57.51
CA PRO A 894 -35.63 23.44 -57.15
C PRO A 894 -36.23 24.04 -55.83
N SER A 895 -35.78 25.26 -55.44
CA SER A 895 -36.50 26.20 -54.52
C SER A 895 -37.44 27.15 -55.30
N PRO A 896 -38.23 28.10 -54.70
CA PRO A 896 -37.72 29.45 -54.34
C PRO A 896 -38.53 30.13 -53.14
N PRO A 897 -38.70 31.48 -52.94
CA PRO A 897 -38.35 32.14 -51.66
C PRO A 897 -39.29 33.32 -51.16
N PHE A 898 -38.72 34.28 -50.39
CA PHE A 898 -39.25 35.55 -49.78
C PHE A 898 -40.06 35.39 -48.46
N ALA A 899 -39.83 36.05 -47.29
CA ALA A 899 -39.12 37.27 -46.81
C ALA A 899 -40.01 38.56 -46.69
N PRO A 900 -39.69 39.62 -45.89
CA PRO A 900 -38.63 39.84 -44.87
C PRO A 900 -39.06 40.61 -43.55
N GLN A 901 -38.13 40.81 -42.58
CA GLN A 901 -37.87 42.03 -41.72
C GLN A 901 -38.99 42.67 -40.81
N GLN A 902 -38.78 43.37 -39.67
CA GLN A 902 -37.64 43.65 -38.72
C GLN A 902 -38.17 44.14 -37.29
N PRO A 903 -37.44 44.80 -36.33
CA PRO A 903 -37.70 44.71 -34.86
C PRO A 903 -37.89 46.13 -34.19
N PRO A 904 -37.32 46.55 -33.01
CA PRO A 904 -36.89 45.95 -31.72
C PRO A 904 -37.46 46.71 -30.45
N VAL A 905 -36.65 46.94 -29.38
CA VAL A 905 -36.80 47.81 -28.16
C VAL A 905 -37.39 47.09 -26.90
N GLN A 906 -36.63 46.80 -25.80
CA GLN A 906 -36.15 47.65 -24.66
C GLN A 906 -37.28 48.14 -23.70
N SER A 907 -37.13 48.28 -22.35
CA SER A 907 -36.01 48.09 -21.38
C SER A 907 -36.44 48.27 -19.89
N GLY A 908 -35.76 47.61 -18.92
CA GLY A 908 -35.66 47.99 -17.48
C GLY A 908 -36.91 47.81 -16.58
N HIS A 909 -36.86 47.78 -15.23
CA HIS A 909 -35.78 47.75 -14.20
C HIS A 909 -36.32 47.13 -12.86
N SER A 910 -35.43 46.79 -11.90
CA SER A 910 -35.72 46.52 -10.45
C SER A 910 -35.90 47.85 -9.65
N PRO A 911 -36.32 47.95 -8.35
CA PRO A 911 -35.98 47.05 -7.20
C PRO A 911 -36.88 46.93 -5.91
N TYR A 912 -36.61 45.91 -5.07
CA TYR A 912 -36.70 45.82 -3.56
C TYR A 912 -38.03 46.15 -2.76
N PRO A 913 -38.14 45.86 -1.42
CA PRO A 913 -39.42 45.65 -0.65
C PRO A 913 -39.50 46.50 0.67
N PRO A 914 -40.08 46.12 1.84
CA PRO A 914 -41.17 45.20 2.30
C PRO A 914 -42.24 46.00 3.14
N PRO A 915 -42.86 45.60 4.30
CA PRO A 915 -43.25 44.33 5.00
C PRO A 915 -44.80 44.29 5.30
N PRO A 916 -45.43 44.07 6.50
CA PRO A 916 -45.22 43.18 7.68
C PRO A 916 -46.48 42.39 8.22
N GLY A 917 -46.30 41.41 9.14
CA GLY A 917 -47.34 40.87 10.08
C GLY A 917 -47.87 39.44 9.82
N ARG A 918 -48.63 38.74 10.69
CA ARG A 918 -48.96 38.88 12.15
C ARG A 918 -49.36 37.50 12.77
N ALA A 919 -50.00 37.42 13.96
CA ALA A 919 -50.20 36.19 14.78
C ALA A 919 -51.44 36.31 15.76
N PRO A 920 -51.82 35.36 16.69
CA PRO A 920 -51.16 34.10 17.15
C PRO A 920 -52.01 32.84 17.62
N GLN A 921 -51.33 31.69 17.86
CA GLN A 921 -51.58 30.57 18.83
C GLN A 921 -52.89 29.70 18.79
N PRO A 922 -53.02 28.54 19.52
CA PRO A 922 -52.11 27.77 20.42
C PRO A 922 -51.86 26.27 20.02
N GLN A 923 -51.87 25.29 20.96
CA GLN A 923 -51.26 23.92 20.89
C GLN A 923 -52.31 22.76 21.09
N GLN A 924 -52.07 21.44 21.33
CA GLN A 924 -50.91 20.61 21.78
C GLN A 924 -50.96 19.10 21.30
N PRO A 925 -50.67 17.94 22.01
CA PRO A 925 -50.11 16.72 21.35
C PRO A 925 -50.79 15.32 21.62
N GLN A 926 -50.38 14.22 20.94
CA GLN A 926 -50.38 12.83 21.47
C GLN A 926 -49.66 11.73 20.62
N TYR A 927 -49.33 10.60 21.28
CA TYR A 927 -48.94 9.24 20.80
C TYR A 927 -50.00 8.23 21.37
N PRO A 928 -50.02 6.86 21.17
CA PRO A 928 -49.16 5.93 20.41
C PRO A 928 -49.88 4.80 19.57
N SER A 929 -49.07 3.99 18.86
CA SER A 929 -49.14 2.51 18.64
C SER A 929 -50.41 1.70 18.22
N SER A 930 -50.24 1.01 17.06
CA SER A 930 -50.37 -0.46 16.82
C SER A 930 -51.71 -1.21 16.54
N GLN A 931 -51.67 -1.95 15.41
CA GLN A 931 -52.16 -3.35 15.18
C GLN A 931 -53.65 -3.63 14.83
N ASN A 932 -53.94 -3.97 13.55
CA ASN A 932 -54.45 -5.31 13.19
C ASN A 932 -54.46 -5.71 11.68
N GLN A 933 -54.71 -7.00 11.45
CA GLN A 933 -54.70 -7.89 10.26
C GLN A 933 -55.46 -7.49 8.96
N GLN A 934 -54.91 -7.87 7.80
CA GLN A 934 -55.46 -8.69 6.66
C GLN A 934 -54.45 -8.64 5.48
N GLN A 935 -54.00 -9.70 4.78
CA GLN A 935 -54.60 -10.81 4.01
C GLN A 935 -55.45 -10.41 2.78
N GLY A 936 -55.05 -10.84 1.56
CA GLY A 936 -55.97 -10.98 0.42
C GLY A 936 -55.42 -10.95 -1.03
N GLN A 937 -55.06 -12.12 -1.59
CA GLN A 937 -55.07 -12.51 -3.03
C GLN A 937 -54.17 -11.73 -4.04
N GLY A 938 -53.76 -12.29 -5.21
CA GLY A 938 -53.88 -13.68 -5.71
C GLY A 938 -53.42 -13.85 -7.19
N TYR A 939 -53.22 -15.11 -7.62
CA TYR A 939 -52.85 -15.60 -8.97
C TYR A 939 -51.41 -15.29 -9.50
N GLY A 940 -50.70 -16.20 -10.19
CA GLY A 940 -50.96 -17.63 -10.42
C GLY A 940 -49.94 -18.33 -11.36
N TYR A 941 -49.68 -19.62 -11.12
CA TYR A 941 -48.92 -20.62 -11.93
C TYR A 941 -47.46 -20.32 -12.37
N PRO A 942 -46.54 -21.25 -12.04
CA PRO A 942 -45.93 -22.11 -13.09
C PRO A 942 -46.20 -23.61 -12.83
N GLY A 943 -45.72 -24.50 -13.69
CA GLY A 943 -45.98 -25.94 -13.58
C GLY A 943 -44.84 -26.87 -14.03
N TYR A 944 -44.84 -28.08 -13.46
CA TYR A 944 -43.98 -29.25 -13.71
C TYR A 944 -42.48 -29.13 -13.34
N GLY A 945 -41.87 -30.07 -12.60
CA GLY A 945 -42.47 -31.14 -11.78
C GLY A 945 -41.56 -32.34 -11.51
N GLN A 946 -41.69 -32.95 -10.32
CA GLN A 946 -41.12 -34.26 -9.89
C GLN A 946 -39.58 -34.34 -9.83
N GLN A 947 -38.92 -35.24 -9.08
CA GLN A 947 -39.27 -36.24 -8.03
C GLN A 947 -38.02 -36.33 -7.11
N GLY A 948 -37.98 -36.87 -5.88
CA GLY A 948 -38.97 -37.57 -5.04
C GLY A 948 -38.21 -38.55 -4.11
N GLY A 949 -38.46 -38.54 -2.79
CA GLY A 949 -37.72 -39.40 -1.84
C GLY A 949 -38.14 -39.21 -0.39
N TYR A 950 -39.17 -39.95 0.05
CA TYR A 950 -39.77 -39.84 1.39
C TYR A 950 -39.44 -41.05 2.28
N GLY A 951 -39.31 -40.81 3.58
CA GLY A 951 -39.37 -41.84 4.63
C GLY A 951 -38.68 -41.40 5.93
N GLY A 952 -39.30 -41.44 7.11
CA GLY A 952 -40.70 -41.71 7.45
C GLY A 952 -40.85 -42.19 8.91
N GLY A 953 -41.71 -41.56 9.71
CA GLY A 953 -41.96 -41.98 11.11
C GLY A 953 -42.87 -41.01 11.88
N TYR A 954 -43.79 -41.55 12.69
CA TYR A 954 -44.80 -40.83 13.49
C TYR A 954 -44.68 -41.15 14.99
N GLY A 955 -45.31 -40.34 15.86
CA GLY A 955 -45.49 -40.61 17.30
C GLY A 955 -44.53 -39.80 18.19
N GLN A 956 -44.81 -38.58 18.68
CA GLN A 956 -46.04 -37.93 19.18
C GLN A 956 -46.35 -38.21 20.67
N TYR A 957 -46.45 -37.13 21.45
CA TYR A 957 -46.89 -37.00 22.86
C TYR A 957 -46.13 -37.78 23.95
N ARG A 958 -45.25 -37.07 24.67
CA ARG A 958 -45.74 -36.25 25.80
C ARG A 958 -44.91 -34.97 25.99
#